data_AF-A0A355E587-F1
#
_entry.id   AF-A0A355E587-F1
#
_cell.length_a   1.000
_cell.length_b   1.000
_cell.length_c   1.000
_cell.angle_alpha   90.00
_cell.angle_beta   90.00
_cell.angle_gamma   90.00
#
_symmetry.space_group_name_H-M   'P 1'
#
loop_
_entity.id
_entity.type
_entity.pdbx_description
1 polymer ?
#
loop_
_entity_poly.entity_id
_entity_poly.type
_entity_poly.pdbx_seq_one_letter_code
_entity_poly.pdbx_strand_id
1 'polypeptide(L)'
;MKRPALGLLGAALLAAAFFTAGVSAVETPPPASGAAELRKTLDDALREFLDGRYEAAASGYRYIVSLGSTDPDASASLAVLARDSGKPEEAAAHWLKATLLDSRSSFLWNQRGWNYVSLGRFREARDAFRKASETAGPGHPDDAAEALFGLGLGESLDGNPKAALPPLQEAMNRSPYLRPAAAAELGRIQTRMRHWAQAIPFFTQSLEQDSLQSETARDLGEVYAETGQGKSAWQAFKFALDLDPEDSAALKSKAAIERNIPGRPEDSMRLVRLARPIYPQKIEGPIEKDMQSRPLRIGMFTGLDGRPHHLTRFYVMGSTATRLWDVKLQDDAVPPASAFRQWEVVYRVDSRVIEIRDPRGTVIYVTKQPFRFIPKVPGHTVLIKNPELADVRGIDLSDRELRGEVEVIPTPEGFHIVNEIPLEPYLFSVIGEALPPDSPPEAYKTMAVFTRSKVAELAAGGRKDPEQTDFCDSSRCLTYKGLTRERAVATQAVRETRGVTVRVPAGFALEYHLSCGWATAAEIQDRDPWGNVLRSAADLERLTHRYPDEKLFHQASALVPESWNRWVRILDADAIRARAERIKDVGALRSIQPLRRDRTGRVQTLLVVGARDSLQVSGDGAISELLSPGSLRSGLFTLQPIYAGRKLRKLVVWGAGTGHGRGLCIAGTLGQAHLGRDFVSILRHYFTPQVNILGYAPPPAAPRRRSVLRGAPPAAPAAPPVRRPRRRVHPPG
;
A
#
# COMPACT_ATOMS: atom_id res chain seq x y z
N MET A 1 -14.39 -95.35 10.27
CA MET A 1 -14.70 -95.96 8.95
C MET A 1 -16.05 -95.46 8.48
N LYS A 2 -16.09 -94.96 7.23
CA LYS A 2 -17.18 -95.01 6.24
C LYS A 2 -18.60 -94.53 6.63
N ARG A 3 -19.01 -93.44 5.95
CA ARG A 3 -20.39 -93.16 5.48
C ARG A 3 -20.96 -94.38 4.74
N PRO A 4 -22.30 -94.62 4.69
CA PRO A 4 -23.27 -93.89 3.82
C PRO A 4 -24.69 -93.84 4.46
N ALA A 5 -25.81 -93.43 3.87
CA ALA A 5 -26.27 -92.47 2.86
C ALA A 5 -27.82 -92.38 2.98
N LEU A 6 -28.38 -91.25 2.51
CA LEU A 6 -29.76 -90.98 2.02
C LEU A 6 -31.01 -91.17 2.91
N GLY A 7 -31.84 -90.11 2.94
CA GLY A 7 -33.32 -90.22 3.02
C GLY A 7 -34.05 -89.19 3.90
N LEU A 8 -34.44 -88.06 3.29
CA LEU A 8 -35.60 -87.15 3.56
C LEU A 8 -36.30 -87.14 4.94
N LEU A 9 -36.36 -85.97 5.58
CA LEU A 9 -37.57 -85.38 6.20
C LEU A 9 -37.33 -83.91 6.58
N GLY A 10 -38.38 -83.09 6.43
CA GLY A 10 -38.30 -81.64 6.26
C GLY A 10 -38.18 -80.78 7.52
N ALA A 11 -38.04 -79.48 7.28
CA ALA A 11 -38.30 -78.44 8.26
C ALA A 11 -38.68 -77.15 7.54
N ALA A 12 -39.90 -76.68 7.80
CA ALA A 12 -40.35 -75.34 7.47
C ALA A 12 -39.68 -74.34 8.43
N LEU A 13 -39.15 -73.24 7.89
CA LEU A 13 -38.57 -72.15 8.67
C LEU A 13 -39.29 -70.85 8.31
N LEU A 14 -40.07 -70.38 9.29
CA LEU A 14 -40.60 -69.03 9.40
C LEU A 14 -39.48 -68.11 9.93
N ALA A 15 -39.14 -67.05 9.19
CA ALA A 15 -38.44 -65.90 9.73
C ALA A 15 -38.93 -64.64 9.01
N ALA A 16 -39.61 -63.78 9.77
CA ALA A 16 -40.08 -62.48 9.36
C ALA A 16 -39.10 -61.37 9.79
N ALA A 17 -38.78 -60.53 8.81
CA ALA A 17 -38.55 -59.08 8.86
C ALA A 17 -37.55 -58.47 9.87
N PHE A 18 -36.45 -57.93 9.34
CA PHE A 18 -36.01 -56.55 9.62
C PHE A 18 -35.49 -55.92 8.31
N PHE A 19 -36.07 -54.77 7.95
CA PHE A 19 -35.73 -53.95 6.79
C PHE A 19 -34.44 -53.15 7.07
N THR A 20 -33.43 -53.27 6.20
CA THR A 20 -32.35 -52.28 6.06
C THR A 20 -32.36 -51.75 4.63
N ALA A 21 -32.94 -50.56 4.44
CA ALA A 21 -32.82 -49.82 3.19
C ALA A 21 -31.53 -48.98 3.25
N GLY A 22 -30.47 -49.46 2.63
CA GLY A 22 -29.33 -48.64 2.24
C GLY A 22 -29.65 -47.92 0.94
N VAL A 23 -29.73 -46.58 0.97
CA VAL A 23 -29.73 -45.75 -0.23
C VAL A 23 -28.34 -45.16 -0.38
N SER A 24 -27.55 -45.74 -1.29
CA SER A 24 -26.38 -45.08 -1.84
C SER A 24 -26.87 -44.23 -3.02
N ALA A 25 -27.10 -42.95 -2.78
CA ALA A 25 -27.34 -42.00 -3.84
C ALA A 25 -25.98 -41.63 -4.44
N VAL A 26 -25.63 -42.28 -5.55
CA VAL A 26 -24.61 -41.76 -6.46
C VAL A 26 -25.26 -40.53 -7.11
N GLU A 27 -24.86 -39.34 -6.67
CA GLU A 27 -25.18 -38.09 -7.37
C GLU A 27 -24.58 -38.17 -8.77
N THR A 28 -25.43 -38.37 -9.78
CA THR A 28 -25.04 -38.16 -11.16
C THR A 28 -24.73 -36.67 -11.34
N PRO A 29 -23.56 -36.29 -11.91
CA PRO A 29 -23.28 -34.88 -12.19
C PRO A 29 -24.39 -34.30 -13.07
N PRO A 30 -24.77 -33.03 -12.86
CA PRO A 30 -25.83 -32.42 -13.64
C PRO A 30 -25.52 -32.55 -15.14
N PRO A 31 -26.55 -32.75 -15.99
CA PRO A 31 -26.35 -32.79 -17.44
C PRO A 31 -25.58 -31.55 -17.89
N ALA A 32 -24.75 -31.67 -18.92
CA ALA A 32 -23.83 -30.61 -19.36
C ALA A 32 -24.51 -29.23 -19.58
N SER A 33 -25.82 -29.21 -19.84
CA SER A 33 -26.66 -28.00 -19.90
C SER A 33 -26.84 -27.28 -18.56
N GLY A 34 -27.05 -28.01 -17.46
CA GLY A 34 -27.26 -27.44 -16.13
C GLY A 34 -26.00 -26.86 -15.50
N ALA A 35 -24.84 -27.46 -15.73
CA ALA A 35 -23.55 -26.91 -15.30
C ALA A 35 -23.21 -25.60 -16.05
N ALA A 36 -23.52 -25.53 -17.35
CA ALA A 36 -23.34 -24.32 -18.15
C ALA A 36 -24.28 -23.19 -17.70
N GLU A 37 -25.54 -23.51 -17.40
CA GLU A 37 -26.52 -22.56 -16.87
C GLU A 37 -26.12 -22.02 -15.48
N LEU A 38 -25.66 -22.88 -14.58
CA LEU A 38 -25.16 -22.48 -13.26
C LEU A 38 -23.96 -21.54 -13.38
N ARG A 39 -22.99 -21.87 -14.24
CA ARG A 39 -21.82 -21.03 -14.48
C ARG A 39 -22.22 -19.67 -15.04
N LYS A 40 -23.11 -19.64 -16.03
CA LYS A 40 -23.64 -18.39 -16.57
C LYS A 40 -24.33 -17.55 -15.50
N THR A 41 -25.14 -18.18 -14.64
CA THR A 41 -25.83 -17.51 -13.53
C THR A 41 -24.83 -16.88 -12.55
N LEU A 42 -23.77 -17.59 -12.20
CA LEU A 42 -22.69 -17.08 -11.35
C LEU A 42 -21.96 -15.89 -12.00
N ASP A 43 -21.60 -16.00 -13.28
CA ASP A 43 -20.91 -14.96 -14.04
C ASP A 43 -21.77 -13.69 -14.18
N ASP A 44 -23.08 -13.85 -14.42
CA ASP A 44 -24.03 -12.73 -14.48
C ASP A 44 -24.24 -12.13 -13.08
N ALA A 45 -24.43 -12.94 -12.03
CA ALA A 45 -24.57 -12.44 -10.66
C ALA A 45 -23.33 -11.66 -10.19
N LEU A 46 -22.13 -12.13 -10.53
CA LEU A 46 -20.89 -11.40 -10.26
C LEU A 46 -20.86 -10.06 -11.01
N ARG A 47 -21.22 -10.03 -12.30
CA ARG A 47 -21.27 -8.78 -13.08
C ARG A 47 -22.23 -7.77 -12.46
N GLU A 48 -23.42 -8.23 -12.06
CA GLU A 48 -24.41 -7.40 -11.36
C GLU A 48 -23.87 -6.87 -10.02
N PHE A 49 -23.14 -7.68 -9.26
CA PHE A 49 -22.48 -7.24 -8.02
C PHE A 49 -21.43 -6.15 -8.27
N LEU A 50 -20.57 -6.35 -9.29
CA LEU A 50 -19.54 -5.38 -9.65
C LEU A 50 -20.15 -4.06 -10.15
N ASP A 51 -21.31 -4.10 -10.80
CA ASP A 51 -22.06 -2.91 -11.22
C ASP A 51 -22.96 -2.30 -10.13
N GLY A 52 -22.86 -2.79 -8.88
CA GLY A 52 -23.65 -2.28 -7.75
C GLY A 52 -25.16 -2.60 -7.81
N ARG A 53 -25.58 -3.45 -8.74
CA ARG A 53 -26.99 -3.89 -8.90
C ARG A 53 -27.28 -5.06 -7.96
N TYR A 54 -27.22 -4.79 -6.66
CA TYR A 54 -27.23 -5.84 -5.62
C TYR A 54 -28.45 -6.75 -5.64
N GLU A 55 -29.66 -6.23 -5.92
CA GLU A 55 -30.87 -7.06 -5.99
C GLU A 55 -30.88 -8.00 -7.21
N ALA A 56 -30.31 -7.56 -8.33
CA ALA A 56 -30.15 -8.40 -9.51
C ALA A 56 -29.12 -9.51 -9.24
N ALA A 57 -27.98 -9.17 -8.62
CA ALA A 57 -27.00 -10.15 -8.16
C ALA A 57 -27.60 -11.15 -7.16
N ALA A 58 -28.38 -10.65 -6.19
CA ALA A 58 -29.03 -11.47 -5.17
C ALA A 58 -30.05 -12.43 -5.78
N SER A 59 -30.74 -12.03 -6.85
CA SER A 59 -31.68 -12.90 -7.56
C SER A 59 -30.98 -14.12 -8.17
N GLY A 60 -29.78 -13.94 -8.73
CA GLY A 60 -28.95 -15.05 -9.23
C GLY A 60 -28.54 -16.02 -8.11
N TYR A 61 -28.01 -15.52 -6.99
CA TYR A 61 -27.66 -16.39 -5.86
C TYR A 61 -28.88 -17.05 -5.19
N ARG A 62 -30.03 -16.37 -5.13
CA ARG A 62 -31.29 -16.97 -4.66
C ARG A 62 -31.74 -18.11 -5.56
N TYR A 63 -31.59 -17.99 -6.88
CA TYR A 63 -31.85 -19.09 -7.81
C TYR A 63 -30.94 -20.29 -7.52
N ILE A 64 -29.64 -20.08 -7.37
CA ILE A 64 -28.68 -21.15 -7.03
C ILE A 64 -29.07 -21.86 -5.74
N VAL A 65 -29.45 -21.09 -4.71
CA VAL A 65 -29.93 -21.64 -3.44
C VAL A 65 -31.25 -22.41 -3.61
N SER A 66 -32.15 -21.96 -4.49
CA SER A 66 -33.42 -22.64 -4.77
C SER A 66 -33.26 -23.98 -5.50
N LEU A 67 -32.15 -24.16 -6.23
CA LEU A 67 -31.77 -25.45 -6.84
C LEU A 67 -31.27 -26.47 -5.81
N GLY A 68 -31.29 -26.15 -4.52
CA GLY A 68 -30.82 -27.04 -3.45
C GLY A 68 -29.31 -27.05 -3.28
N SER A 69 -28.60 -26.03 -3.76
CA SER A 69 -27.15 -25.94 -3.62
C SER A 69 -26.71 -26.04 -2.16
N THR A 70 -25.78 -26.96 -1.90
CA THR A 70 -25.12 -27.15 -0.60
C THR A 70 -23.85 -26.30 -0.46
N ASP A 71 -23.51 -25.52 -1.50
CA ASP A 71 -22.37 -24.61 -1.48
C ASP A 71 -22.65 -23.40 -0.56
N PRO A 72 -21.87 -23.20 0.51
CA PRO A 72 -22.04 -22.05 1.40
C PRO A 72 -21.81 -20.71 0.69
N ASP A 73 -21.05 -20.65 -0.41
CA ASP A 73 -20.65 -19.39 -1.05
C ASP A 73 -21.83 -18.62 -1.64
N ALA A 74 -22.89 -19.30 -2.10
CA ALA A 74 -24.10 -18.62 -2.56
C ALA A 74 -24.83 -17.92 -1.41
N SER A 75 -24.91 -18.57 -0.24
CA SER A 75 -25.49 -17.96 0.97
C SER A 75 -24.60 -16.85 1.52
N ALA A 76 -23.29 -17.04 1.53
CA ALA A 76 -22.33 -16.01 1.92
C ALA A 76 -22.40 -14.78 0.99
N SER A 77 -22.55 -14.98 -0.32
CA SER A 77 -22.67 -13.89 -1.28
C SER A 77 -23.96 -13.10 -1.07
N LEU A 78 -25.09 -13.76 -0.78
CA LEU A 78 -26.32 -13.07 -0.37
C LEU A 78 -26.13 -12.23 0.89
N ALA A 79 -25.36 -12.73 1.86
CA ALA A 79 -25.06 -12.01 3.08
C ALA A 79 -24.22 -10.74 2.82
N VAL A 80 -23.19 -10.84 1.96
CA VAL A 80 -22.39 -9.69 1.51
C VAL A 80 -23.25 -8.66 0.79
N LEU A 81 -24.09 -9.09 -0.15
CA LEU A 81 -25.00 -8.20 -0.90
C LEU A 81 -25.99 -7.47 0.02
N ALA A 82 -26.58 -8.18 0.99
CA ALA A 82 -27.49 -7.60 1.98
C ALA A 82 -26.76 -6.58 2.87
N ARG A 83 -25.54 -6.88 3.34
CA ARG A 83 -24.71 -5.94 4.11
C ARG A 83 -24.39 -4.68 3.31
N ASP A 84 -23.90 -4.84 2.08
CA ASP A 84 -23.50 -3.73 1.21
C ASP A 84 -24.72 -2.88 0.80
N SER A 85 -25.92 -3.46 0.80
CA SER A 85 -27.21 -2.75 0.63
C SER A 85 -27.70 -2.04 1.89
N GLY A 86 -26.98 -2.10 3.00
CA GLY A 86 -27.39 -1.51 4.29
C GLY A 86 -28.46 -2.31 5.05
N LYS A 87 -28.58 -3.62 4.80
CA LYS A 87 -29.55 -4.53 5.42
C LYS A 87 -28.86 -5.60 6.30
N PRO A 88 -28.22 -5.21 7.42
CA PRO A 88 -27.42 -6.15 8.24
C PRO A 88 -28.26 -7.25 8.94
N GLU A 89 -29.56 -7.02 9.15
CA GLU A 89 -30.47 -8.05 9.68
C GLU A 89 -30.73 -9.17 8.67
N GLU A 90 -30.95 -8.82 7.39
CA GLU A 90 -31.08 -9.79 6.30
C GLU A 90 -29.77 -10.56 6.10
N ALA A 91 -28.64 -9.86 6.16
CA ALA A 91 -27.32 -10.48 6.11
C ALA A 91 -27.11 -11.52 7.23
N ALA A 92 -27.65 -11.28 8.44
CA ALA A 92 -27.52 -12.21 9.56
C ALA A 92 -28.14 -13.59 9.26
N ALA A 93 -29.30 -13.61 8.59
CA ALA A 93 -29.97 -14.86 8.20
C ALA A 93 -29.15 -15.65 7.17
N HIS A 94 -28.54 -14.95 6.21
CA HIS A 94 -27.71 -15.57 5.18
C HIS A 94 -26.37 -16.06 5.74
N TRP A 95 -25.73 -15.32 6.64
CA TRP A 95 -24.53 -15.80 7.34
C TRP A 95 -24.82 -17.01 8.22
N LEU A 96 -25.96 -17.03 8.92
CA LEU A 96 -26.42 -18.21 9.67
C LEU A 96 -26.54 -19.41 8.73
N LYS A 97 -27.23 -19.27 7.60
CA LYS A 97 -27.37 -20.35 6.62
C LYS A 97 -26.02 -20.83 6.09
N ALA A 98 -25.11 -19.93 5.74
CA ALA A 98 -23.77 -20.28 5.29
C ALA A 98 -23.01 -21.11 6.35
N THR A 99 -23.06 -20.70 7.62
CA THR A 99 -22.43 -21.47 8.73
C THR A 99 -23.11 -22.81 9.03
N LEU A 100 -24.38 -22.99 8.64
CA LEU A 100 -25.06 -24.29 8.75
C LEU A 100 -24.65 -25.25 7.62
N LEU A 101 -24.41 -24.71 6.41
CA LEU A 101 -23.93 -25.48 5.27
C LEU A 101 -22.47 -25.91 5.44
N ASP A 102 -21.63 -25.04 6.01
CA ASP A 102 -20.26 -25.38 6.41
C ASP A 102 -19.94 -24.87 7.81
N SER A 103 -20.16 -25.74 8.80
CA SER A 103 -19.91 -25.45 10.22
C SER A 103 -18.43 -25.49 10.62
N ARG A 104 -17.54 -25.94 9.72
CA ARG A 104 -16.10 -26.03 9.97
C ARG A 104 -15.33 -24.83 9.41
N SER A 105 -15.99 -23.96 8.64
CA SER A 105 -15.36 -22.77 8.08
C SER A 105 -15.17 -21.67 9.13
N SER A 106 -13.91 -21.46 9.54
CA SER A 106 -13.52 -20.35 10.41
C SER A 106 -13.88 -18.99 9.80
N PHE A 107 -13.67 -18.82 8.50
CA PHE A 107 -14.05 -17.61 7.76
C PHE A 107 -15.55 -17.29 7.89
N LEU A 108 -16.44 -18.26 7.67
CA LEU A 108 -17.89 -18.01 7.74
C LEU A 108 -18.33 -17.65 9.17
N TRP A 109 -17.78 -18.30 10.19
CA TRP A 109 -18.02 -17.94 11.59
C TRP A 109 -17.51 -16.52 11.90
N ASN A 110 -16.35 -16.15 11.38
CA ASN A 110 -15.78 -14.82 11.55
C ASN A 110 -16.66 -13.73 10.91
N GLN A 111 -17.07 -13.91 9.65
CA GLN A 111 -17.98 -12.98 8.96
C GLN A 111 -19.33 -12.84 9.67
N ARG A 112 -19.85 -13.95 10.22
CA ARG A 112 -21.07 -13.92 11.04
C ARG A 112 -20.87 -13.10 12.32
N GLY A 113 -19.71 -13.24 12.99
CA GLY A 113 -19.33 -12.42 14.14
C GLY A 113 -19.31 -10.93 13.83
N TRP A 114 -18.67 -10.55 12.72
CA TRP A 114 -18.65 -9.17 12.23
C TRP A 114 -20.03 -8.61 11.94
N ASN A 115 -20.92 -9.41 11.35
CA ASN A 115 -22.30 -8.99 11.14
C ASN A 115 -23.06 -8.75 12.45
N TYR A 116 -22.80 -9.55 13.50
CA TYR A 116 -23.38 -9.30 14.82
C TYR A 116 -22.79 -8.05 15.49
N VAL A 117 -21.49 -7.76 15.33
CA VAL A 117 -20.91 -6.48 15.76
C VAL A 117 -21.61 -5.32 15.06
N SER A 118 -21.88 -5.44 13.76
CA SER A 118 -22.63 -4.43 13.00
C SER A 118 -24.00 -4.13 13.59
N LEU A 119 -24.68 -5.15 14.12
CA LEU A 119 -25.99 -5.05 14.75
C LEU A 119 -25.94 -4.64 16.23
N GLY A 120 -24.75 -4.50 16.83
CA GLY A 120 -24.60 -4.31 18.28
C GLY A 120 -24.99 -5.54 19.12
N ARG A 121 -25.11 -6.72 18.49
CA ARG A 121 -25.42 -8.00 19.13
C ARG A 121 -24.15 -8.64 19.66
N PHE A 122 -23.53 -8.00 20.65
CA PHE A 122 -22.19 -8.36 21.11
C PHE A 122 -22.10 -9.74 21.78
N ARG A 123 -23.19 -10.29 22.33
CA ARG A 123 -23.19 -11.66 22.86
C ARG A 123 -23.04 -12.69 21.74
N GLU A 124 -23.88 -12.61 20.72
CA GLU A 124 -23.81 -13.51 19.57
C GLU A 124 -22.52 -13.33 18.77
N ALA A 125 -22.00 -12.10 18.68
CA ALA A 125 -20.69 -11.83 18.07
C ALA A 125 -19.57 -12.61 18.78
N ARG A 126 -19.55 -12.60 20.11
CA ARG A 126 -18.53 -13.32 20.90
C ARG A 126 -18.57 -14.82 20.69
N ASP A 127 -19.76 -15.41 20.65
CA ASP A 127 -19.91 -16.84 20.40
C ASP A 127 -19.47 -17.21 18.98
N ALA A 128 -19.81 -16.39 17.99
CA ALA A 128 -19.37 -16.59 16.60
C ALA A 128 -17.85 -16.46 16.44
N PHE A 129 -17.22 -15.43 17.03
CA PHE A 129 -15.76 -15.28 17.00
C PHE A 129 -15.04 -16.41 17.74
N ARG A 130 -15.57 -16.86 18.89
CA ARG A 130 -15.01 -18.02 19.58
C ARG A 130 -15.05 -19.26 18.69
N LYS A 131 -16.18 -19.52 18.02
CA LYS A 131 -16.31 -20.63 17.06
C LYS A 131 -15.35 -20.48 15.88
N ALA A 132 -15.15 -19.28 15.35
CA ALA A 132 -14.16 -19.02 14.31
C ALA A 132 -12.75 -19.39 14.78
N SER A 133 -12.35 -18.95 15.99
CA SER A 133 -11.04 -19.31 16.56
C SER A 133 -10.89 -20.81 16.87
N GLU A 134 -11.96 -21.49 17.30
CA GLU A 134 -11.95 -22.95 17.57
C GLU A 134 -11.83 -23.78 16.29
N THR A 135 -12.44 -23.32 15.20
CA THR A 135 -12.47 -24.04 13.90
C THR A 135 -11.30 -23.67 13.00
N ALA A 136 -10.56 -22.61 13.32
CA ALA A 136 -9.35 -22.21 12.60
C ALA A 136 -8.25 -23.28 12.77
N GLY A 137 -8.06 -24.07 11.71
CA GLY A 137 -6.96 -25.03 11.63
C GLY A 137 -5.61 -24.36 11.34
N PRO A 138 -4.50 -25.11 11.38
CA PRO A 138 -3.15 -24.60 11.09
C PRO A 138 -2.99 -23.94 9.71
N GLY A 139 -3.86 -24.25 8.75
CA GLY A 139 -3.85 -23.69 7.39
C GLY A 139 -4.58 -22.35 7.24
N HIS A 140 -5.25 -21.85 8.29
CA HIS A 140 -5.99 -20.57 8.29
C HIS A 140 -5.71 -19.75 9.57
N PRO A 141 -4.43 -19.43 9.88
CA PRO A 141 -4.09 -18.66 11.09
C PRO A 141 -4.74 -17.25 11.09
N ASP A 142 -5.05 -16.73 9.91
CA ASP A 142 -5.58 -15.40 9.67
C ASP A 142 -6.98 -15.24 10.27
N ASP A 143 -7.86 -16.20 10.03
CA ASP A 143 -9.25 -16.17 10.52
C ASP A 143 -9.28 -16.16 12.06
N ALA A 144 -8.35 -16.87 12.71
CA ALA A 144 -8.23 -16.84 14.17
C ALA A 144 -7.80 -15.47 14.67
N ALA A 145 -6.79 -14.86 14.03
CA ALA A 145 -6.31 -13.54 14.40
C ALA A 145 -7.38 -12.46 14.17
N GLU A 146 -8.13 -12.57 13.08
CA GLU A 146 -9.22 -11.66 12.76
C GLU A 146 -10.41 -11.81 13.72
N ALA A 147 -10.76 -13.05 14.07
CA ALA A 147 -11.82 -13.30 15.06
C ALA A 147 -11.45 -12.73 16.43
N LEU A 148 -10.18 -12.82 16.84
CA LEU A 148 -9.67 -12.16 18.04
C LEU A 148 -9.75 -10.63 17.94
N PHE A 149 -9.40 -10.06 16.78
CA PHE A 149 -9.53 -8.62 16.55
C PHE A 149 -10.99 -8.17 16.62
N GLY A 150 -11.90 -8.88 15.97
CA GLY A 150 -13.35 -8.62 16.00
C GLY A 150 -13.94 -8.78 17.40
N LEU A 151 -13.51 -9.80 18.16
CA LEU A 151 -13.88 -9.99 19.57
C LEU A 151 -13.45 -8.79 20.42
N GLY A 152 -12.20 -8.37 20.29
CA GLY A 152 -11.67 -7.24 21.04
C GLY A 152 -12.32 -5.91 20.69
N LEU A 153 -12.55 -5.65 19.40
CA LEU A 153 -13.28 -4.47 18.95
C LEU A 153 -14.75 -4.51 19.43
N GLY A 154 -15.39 -5.68 19.39
CA GLY A 154 -16.74 -5.90 19.91
C GLY A 154 -16.85 -5.57 21.40
N GLU A 155 -15.97 -6.12 22.23
CA GLU A 155 -15.94 -5.83 23.69
C GLU A 155 -15.65 -4.35 23.97
N SER A 156 -14.77 -3.72 23.19
CA SER A 156 -14.46 -2.30 23.26
C SER A 156 -15.68 -1.41 22.98
N LEU A 157 -16.52 -1.82 22.03
CA LEU A 157 -17.76 -1.16 21.62
C LEU A 157 -18.93 -1.42 22.58
N ASP A 158 -18.96 -2.60 23.21
CA ASP A 158 -19.92 -3.00 24.27
C ASP A 158 -19.63 -2.31 25.62
N GLY A 159 -18.59 -1.47 25.69
CA GLY A 159 -18.24 -0.73 26.90
C GLY A 159 -17.38 -1.53 27.90
N ASN A 160 -16.75 -2.62 27.46
CA ASN A 160 -15.89 -3.48 28.27
C ASN A 160 -14.40 -3.33 27.88
N PRO A 161 -13.77 -2.14 28.07
CA PRO A 161 -12.41 -1.87 27.59
C PRO A 161 -11.35 -2.83 28.14
N LYS A 162 -11.52 -3.33 29.37
CA LYS A 162 -10.59 -4.31 29.96
C LYS A 162 -10.68 -5.69 29.28
N ALA A 163 -11.88 -6.12 28.91
CA ALA A 163 -12.09 -7.40 28.22
C ALA A 163 -11.57 -7.36 26.77
N ALA A 164 -11.52 -6.16 26.18
CA ALA A 164 -10.98 -5.95 24.83
C ALA A 164 -9.45 -6.11 24.73
N LEU A 165 -8.69 -5.86 25.81
CA LEU A 165 -7.22 -5.82 25.76
C LEU A 165 -6.59 -7.18 25.37
N PRO A 166 -6.89 -8.32 26.04
CA PRO A 166 -6.24 -9.59 25.71
C PRO A 166 -6.45 -10.06 24.26
N PRO A 167 -7.68 -10.07 23.69
CA PRO A 167 -7.87 -10.54 22.32
C PRO A 167 -7.26 -9.59 21.29
N LEU A 168 -7.25 -8.27 21.50
CA LEU A 168 -6.54 -7.33 20.60
C LEU A 168 -5.03 -7.54 20.63
N GLN A 169 -4.46 -7.73 21.82
CA GLN A 169 -3.03 -8.00 21.97
C GLN A 169 -2.62 -9.30 21.28
N GLU A 170 -3.45 -10.34 21.39
CA GLU A 170 -3.21 -11.61 20.71
C GLU A 170 -3.36 -11.48 19.18
N ALA A 171 -4.38 -10.77 18.70
CA ALA A 171 -4.55 -10.50 17.28
C ALA A 171 -3.34 -9.75 16.68
N MET A 172 -2.84 -8.73 17.41
CA MET A 172 -1.64 -7.97 17.05
C MET A 172 -0.39 -8.85 16.95
N ASN A 173 -0.29 -9.87 17.80
CA ASN A 173 0.85 -10.80 17.81
C ASN A 173 0.75 -11.87 16.71
N ARG A 174 -0.45 -12.37 16.43
CA ARG A 174 -0.68 -13.43 15.43
C ARG A 174 -0.64 -12.94 13.98
N SER A 175 -1.00 -11.69 13.77
CA SER A 175 -1.14 -11.13 12.44
C SER A 175 -0.26 -9.90 12.24
N PRO A 176 0.70 -9.95 11.30
CA PRO A 176 1.38 -8.73 10.89
C PRO A 176 0.47 -7.68 10.26
N TYR A 177 -0.58 -8.11 9.55
CA TYR A 177 -1.47 -7.22 8.79
C TYR A 177 -2.53 -6.54 9.67
N LEU A 178 -2.95 -7.18 10.76
CA LEU A 178 -3.82 -6.56 11.77
C LEU A 178 -3.03 -5.72 12.78
N ARG A 179 -1.70 -5.92 12.87
CA ARG A 179 -0.85 -5.30 13.88
C ARG A 179 -1.03 -3.77 13.98
N PRO A 180 -1.07 -3.00 12.88
CA PRO A 180 -1.29 -1.55 12.96
C PRO A 180 -2.68 -1.20 13.51
N ALA A 181 -3.74 -1.83 13.00
CA ALA A 181 -5.11 -1.54 13.41
C ALA A 181 -5.37 -1.96 14.87
N ALA A 182 -4.86 -3.11 15.29
CA ALA A 182 -4.96 -3.58 16.68
C ALA A 182 -4.19 -2.67 17.64
N ALA A 183 -2.97 -2.25 17.28
CA ALA A 183 -2.19 -1.30 18.06
C ALA A 183 -2.90 0.05 18.19
N ALA A 184 -3.46 0.61 17.10
CA ALA A 184 -4.23 1.84 17.16
C ALA A 184 -5.44 1.73 18.12
N GLU A 185 -6.20 0.63 18.04
CA GLU A 185 -7.34 0.43 18.94
C GLU A 185 -6.93 0.19 20.41
N LEU A 186 -5.82 -0.52 20.66
CA LEU A 186 -5.23 -0.63 22.01
C LEU A 186 -4.85 0.76 22.55
N GLY A 187 -4.23 1.61 21.74
CA GLY A 187 -3.93 3.00 22.08
C GLY A 187 -5.18 3.80 22.45
N ARG A 188 -6.26 3.69 21.65
CA ARG A 188 -7.56 4.34 21.93
C ARG A 188 -8.22 3.82 23.20
N ILE A 189 -8.13 2.52 23.48
CA ILE A 189 -8.64 1.93 24.73
C ILE A 189 -7.89 2.50 25.93
N GLN A 190 -6.55 2.50 25.88
CA GLN A 190 -5.73 3.05 26.96
C GLN A 190 -5.99 4.55 27.19
N THR A 191 -6.18 5.30 26.11
CA THR A 191 -6.58 6.72 26.13
C THR A 191 -7.92 6.91 26.86
N ARG A 192 -8.95 6.11 26.53
CA ARG A 192 -10.25 6.16 27.25
C ARG A 192 -10.13 5.78 28.73
N MET A 193 -9.18 4.92 29.07
CA MET A 193 -8.86 4.55 30.46
C MET A 193 -7.96 5.60 31.16
N ARG A 194 -7.61 6.71 30.48
CA ARG A 194 -6.69 7.76 30.96
C ARG A 194 -5.27 7.24 31.28
N HIS A 195 -4.88 6.12 30.66
CA HIS A 195 -3.53 5.56 30.76
C HIS A 195 -2.62 6.13 29.66
N TRP A 196 -2.43 7.45 29.65
CA TRP A 196 -1.75 8.17 28.56
C TRP A 196 -0.35 7.62 28.23
N ALA A 197 0.44 7.31 29.26
CA ALA A 197 1.79 6.74 29.10
C ALA A 197 1.78 5.37 28.42
N GLN A 198 0.72 4.57 28.61
CA GLN A 198 0.56 3.26 27.96
C GLN A 198 0.01 3.39 26.54
N ALA A 199 -0.73 4.46 26.22
CA ALA A 199 -1.29 4.68 24.89
C ALA A 199 -0.22 5.04 23.84
N ILE A 200 0.77 5.86 24.21
CA ILE A 200 1.85 6.31 23.32
C ILE A 200 2.55 5.15 22.60
N PRO A 201 3.10 4.11 23.26
CA PRO A 201 3.83 3.05 22.57
C PRO A 201 2.95 2.28 21.58
N PHE A 202 1.65 2.09 21.85
CA PHE A 202 0.74 1.45 20.91
C PHE A 202 0.50 2.29 19.65
N PHE A 203 0.28 3.60 19.81
CA PHE A 203 0.14 4.50 18.66
C PHE A 203 1.44 4.63 17.86
N THR A 204 2.58 4.72 18.53
CA THR A 204 3.90 4.72 17.87
C THR A 204 4.11 3.42 17.09
N GLN A 205 3.86 2.26 17.70
CA GLN A 205 3.98 0.96 17.04
C GLN A 205 3.08 0.84 15.81
N SER A 206 1.84 1.36 15.89
CA SER A 206 0.92 1.41 14.74
C SER A 206 1.52 2.21 13.58
N LEU A 207 2.01 3.42 13.85
CA LEU A 207 2.55 4.34 12.84
C LEU A 207 3.91 3.90 12.29
N GLU A 208 4.69 3.13 13.05
CA GLU A 208 5.94 2.51 12.57
C GLU A 208 5.68 1.42 11.51
N GLN A 209 4.59 0.66 11.66
CA GLN A 209 4.25 -0.44 10.75
C GLN A 209 3.41 0.02 9.56
N ASP A 210 2.56 1.01 9.79
CA ASP A 210 1.75 1.65 8.77
C ASP A 210 1.68 3.15 9.08
N SER A 211 2.60 3.89 8.46
CA SER A 211 2.68 5.34 8.60
C SER A 211 1.48 6.07 7.97
N LEU A 212 0.71 5.46 7.07
CA LEU A 212 -0.38 6.13 6.38
C LEU A 212 -1.70 6.01 7.17
N GLN A 213 -1.71 6.54 8.41
CA GLN A 213 -2.86 6.55 9.32
C GLN A 213 -3.02 7.93 9.96
N SER A 214 -3.71 8.83 9.26
CA SER A 214 -3.96 10.22 9.69
C SER A 214 -4.68 10.28 11.04
N GLU A 215 -5.66 9.40 11.25
CA GLU A 215 -6.47 9.28 12.44
C GLU A 215 -5.63 8.89 13.66
N THR A 216 -4.72 7.92 13.48
CA THR A 216 -3.83 7.44 14.54
C THR A 216 -2.79 8.49 14.92
N ALA A 217 -2.29 9.24 13.93
CA ALA A 217 -1.37 10.34 14.19
C ALA A 217 -2.02 11.50 14.95
N ARG A 218 -3.28 11.84 14.61
CA ARG A 218 -4.06 12.81 15.36
C ARG A 218 -4.31 12.34 16.80
N ASP A 219 -4.72 11.07 16.99
CA ASP A 219 -4.94 10.49 18.31
C ASP A 219 -3.63 10.52 19.16
N LEU A 220 -2.48 10.22 18.55
CA LEU A 220 -1.17 10.35 19.20
C LEU A 220 -0.83 11.80 19.57
N GLY A 221 -1.15 12.76 18.69
CA GLY A 221 -0.97 14.19 18.96
C GLY A 221 -1.79 14.66 20.16
N GLU A 222 -3.04 14.19 20.28
CA GLU A 222 -3.90 14.47 21.44
C GLU A 222 -3.29 13.91 22.73
N VAL A 223 -2.79 12.67 22.73
CA VAL A 223 -2.12 12.09 23.91
C VAL A 223 -0.83 12.83 24.27
N TYR A 224 -0.05 13.28 23.30
CA TYR A 224 1.14 14.10 23.57
C TYR A 224 0.77 15.46 24.16
N ALA A 225 -0.32 16.08 23.69
CA ALA A 225 -0.82 17.34 24.24
C ALA A 225 -1.24 17.19 25.71
N GLU A 226 -2.00 16.14 26.03
CA GLU A 226 -2.44 15.82 27.40
C GLU A 226 -1.27 15.52 28.36
N THR A 227 -0.17 14.99 27.83
CA THR A 227 1.04 14.68 28.62
C THR A 227 2.07 15.82 28.66
N GLY A 228 1.73 17.00 28.12
CA GLY A 228 2.61 18.18 28.12
C GLY A 228 3.78 18.12 27.12
N GLN A 229 3.80 17.14 26.21
CA GLN A 229 4.86 16.95 25.22
C GLN A 229 4.58 17.78 23.95
N GLY A 230 4.54 19.11 24.10
CA GLY A 230 4.09 20.04 23.05
C GLY A 230 4.77 19.86 21.68
N LYS A 231 6.10 19.73 21.64
CA LYS A 231 6.85 19.51 20.38
C LYS A 231 6.45 18.20 19.69
N SER A 232 6.30 17.11 20.45
CA SER A 232 5.86 15.82 19.92
C SER A 232 4.40 15.87 19.44
N ALA A 233 3.53 16.57 20.18
CA ALA A 233 2.14 16.79 19.79
C ALA A 233 2.05 17.54 18.45
N TRP A 234 2.83 18.62 18.31
CA TRP A 234 2.90 19.39 17.07
C TRP A 234 3.35 18.53 15.88
N GLN A 235 4.38 17.69 16.05
CA GLN A 235 4.84 16.79 15.00
C GLN A 235 3.77 15.78 14.58
N ALA A 236 3.06 15.20 15.54
CA ALA A 236 1.99 14.25 15.28
C ALA A 236 0.80 14.90 14.54
N PHE A 237 0.39 16.10 14.94
CA PHE A 237 -0.64 16.86 14.21
C PHE A 237 -0.17 17.31 12.82
N LYS A 238 1.09 17.74 12.68
CA LYS A 238 1.68 18.07 11.38
C LYS A 238 1.60 16.85 10.46
N PHE A 239 1.99 15.68 10.95
CA PHE A 239 1.94 14.44 10.19
C PHE A 239 0.50 14.06 9.80
N ALA A 240 -0.48 14.21 10.69
CA ALA A 240 -1.89 14.02 10.34
C ALA A 240 -2.33 14.98 9.22
N LEU A 241 -1.91 16.25 9.28
CA LEU A 241 -2.21 17.28 8.28
C LEU A 241 -1.41 17.15 6.97
N ASP A 242 -0.31 16.39 6.97
CA ASP A 242 0.36 16.02 5.73
C ASP A 242 -0.51 15.04 4.91
N LEU A 243 -1.35 14.26 5.59
CA LEU A 243 -2.24 13.27 4.99
C LEU A 243 -3.64 13.83 4.72
N ASP A 244 -4.23 14.54 5.69
CA ASP A 244 -5.53 15.25 5.59
C ASP A 244 -5.33 16.74 5.90
N PRO A 245 -4.95 17.58 4.91
CA PRO A 245 -4.67 19.00 5.13
C PRO A 245 -5.85 19.82 5.65
N GLU A 246 -7.08 19.30 5.53
CA GLU A 246 -8.34 19.92 5.90
C GLU A 246 -8.96 19.32 7.17
N ASP A 247 -8.21 18.52 7.93
CA ASP A 247 -8.65 18.03 9.24
C ASP A 247 -8.77 19.20 10.24
N SER A 248 -10.00 19.68 10.41
CA SER A 248 -10.32 20.79 11.32
C SER A 248 -9.92 20.54 12.78
N ALA A 249 -9.97 19.29 13.25
CA ALA A 249 -9.59 18.95 14.61
C ALA A 249 -8.07 19.03 14.77
N ALA A 250 -7.32 18.45 13.84
CA ALA A 250 -5.85 18.53 13.84
C ALA A 250 -5.36 19.98 13.66
N LEU A 251 -5.99 20.79 12.79
CA LEU A 251 -5.68 22.21 12.63
C LEU A 251 -5.85 22.99 13.93
N LYS A 252 -7.00 22.83 14.60
CA LYS A 252 -7.30 23.51 15.87
C LYS A 252 -6.31 23.09 16.96
N SER A 253 -6.03 21.79 17.09
CA SER A 253 -5.12 21.27 18.10
C SER A 253 -3.67 21.68 17.86
N LYS A 254 -3.20 21.65 16.61
CA LYS A 254 -1.86 22.15 16.23
C LYS A 254 -1.71 23.63 16.59
N ALA A 255 -2.64 24.48 16.18
CA ALA A 255 -2.60 25.92 16.44
C ALA A 255 -2.66 26.26 17.94
N ALA A 256 -3.39 25.47 18.73
CA ALA A 256 -3.43 25.63 20.20
C ALA A 256 -2.08 25.30 20.85
N ILE A 257 -1.41 24.24 20.37
CA ILE A 257 -0.10 23.82 20.89
C ILE A 257 1.03 24.77 20.46
N GLU A 258 1.02 25.27 19.22
CA GLU A 258 2.06 26.19 18.69
C GLU A 258 2.26 27.43 19.57
N ARG A 259 1.19 27.98 20.14
CA ARG A 259 1.25 29.18 21.01
C ARG A 259 2.09 28.98 22.26
N ASN A 260 2.27 27.73 22.70
CA ASN A 260 2.93 27.38 23.94
C ASN A 260 4.30 26.71 23.73
N ILE A 261 4.74 26.51 22.48
CA ILE A 261 6.06 25.94 22.19
C ILE A 261 7.10 27.08 22.11
N PRO A 262 8.18 27.03 22.90
CA PRO A 262 9.26 28.00 22.77
C PRO A 262 10.07 27.73 21.49
N GLY A 263 10.29 28.79 20.71
CA GLY A 263 11.04 28.73 19.45
C GLY A 263 10.25 28.08 18.32
N ARG A 264 10.97 27.66 17.28
CA ARG A 264 10.38 27.04 16.09
C ARG A 264 10.12 25.55 16.32
N PRO A 265 8.88 25.06 16.25
CA PRO A 265 8.60 23.64 16.41
C PRO A 265 9.22 22.79 15.30
N GLU A 266 9.45 23.35 14.11
CA GLU A 266 10.09 22.68 12.97
C GLU A 266 11.50 22.19 13.29
N ASP A 267 12.23 22.87 14.19
CA ASP A 267 13.59 22.51 14.60
C ASP A 267 13.65 21.15 15.32
N SER A 268 12.51 20.65 15.79
CA SER A 268 12.41 19.33 16.42
C SER A 268 12.20 18.18 15.43
N MET A 269 11.94 18.48 14.15
CA MET A 269 11.66 17.47 13.13
C MET A 269 12.89 16.59 12.85
N ARG A 270 12.64 15.30 12.63
CA ARG A 270 13.66 14.34 12.19
C ARG A 270 13.91 14.52 10.68
N LEU A 271 14.81 15.44 10.34
CA LEU A 271 15.18 15.77 8.96
C LEU A 271 16.59 15.30 8.67
N VAL A 272 16.86 14.93 7.41
CA VAL A 272 18.25 14.69 6.98
C VAL A 272 18.96 16.04 6.94
N ARG A 273 20.06 16.16 7.69
CA ARG A 273 20.91 17.36 7.73
C ARG A 273 22.32 17.01 7.29
N LEU A 274 22.84 17.75 6.32
CA LEU A 274 24.16 17.50 5.73
C LEU A 274 25.13 18.60 6.11
N ALA A 275 26.23 18.23 6.77
CA ALA A 275 27.26 19.19 7.15
C ALA A 275 27.92 19.82 5.90
N ARG A 276 28.22 18.99 4.89
CA ARG A 276 28.85 19.33 3.61
C ARG A 276 28.33 18.40 2.50
N PRO A 277 28.54 18.72 1.21
CA PRO A 277 28.26 17.81 0.11
C PRO A 277 28.91 16.44 0.32
N ILE A 278 28.13 15.37 0.16
CA ILE A 278 28.48 13.96 0.29
C ILE A 278 28.97 13.34 -1.03
N TYR A 279 28.90 14.05 -2.16
CA TYR A 279 29.34 13.54 -3.45
C TYR A 279 30.73 12.86 -3.36
N PRO A 280 30.82 11.54 -3.63
CA PRO A 280 32.11 10.87 -3.65
C PRO A 280 32.88 11.31 -4.89
N GLN A 281 34.20 11.52 -4.75
CA GLN A 281 35.07 11.92 -5.87
C GLN A 281 35.13 10.90 -7.02
N LYS A 282 34.62 9.67 -6.85
CA LYS A 282 34.59 8.63 -7.88
C LYS A 282 33.19 8.07 -8.08
N ILE A 283 32.46 8.61 -9.04
CA ILE A 283 31.63 7.75 -9.87
C ILE A 283 32.55 7.20 -10.95
N GLU A 284 32.84 5.91 -10.89
CA GLU A 284 33.51 5.24 -12.00
C GLU A 284 32.55 5.19 -13.20
N GLY A 285 33.00 5.68 -14.36
CA GLY A 285 32.25 5.67 -15.61
C GLY A 285 32.16 7.03 -16.32
N PRO A 286 31.74 7.06 -17.59
CA PRO A 286 31.79 8.27 -18.42
C PRO A 286 30.65 9.24 -18.07
N ILE A 287 30.91 10.18 -17.16
CA ILE A 287 29.96 11.23 -16.76
C ILE A 287 29.53 12.06 -17.98
N GLU A 288 30.43 12.32 -18.94
CA GLU A 288 30.10 13.09 -20.14
C GLU A 288 28.94 12.48 -20.92
N LYS A 289 28.92 11.15 -20.96
CA LYS A 289 27.87 10.36 -21.60
C LYS A 289 26.55 10.46 -20.83
N ASP A 290 26.57 10.48 -19.51
CA ASP A 290 25.35 10.66 -18.69
C ASP A 290 24.75 12.08 -18.84
N MET A 291 25.55 13.07 -19.24
CA MET A 291 25.17 14.48 -19.29
C MET A 291 24.63 14.97 -20.66
N GLN A 292 24.45 14.09 -21.66
CA GLN A 292 24.16 14.49 -23.05
C GLN A 292 22.70 14.88 -23.34
N SER A 293 21.75 14.47 -22.51
CA SER A 293 20.34 14.78 -22.74
C SER A 293 20.02 16.24 -22.40
N ARG A 294 19.03 16.82 -23.07
CA ARG A 294 18.43 18.10 -22.63
C ARG A 294 18.11 18.02 -21.12
N PRO A 295 18.53 19.02 -20.32
CA PRO A 295 18.21 19.05 -18.90
C PRO A 295 16.71 19.09 -18.66
N LEU A 296 16.28 18.30 -17.69
CA LEU A 296 14.96 18.38 -17.07
C LEU A 296 14.99 19.46 -16.00
N ARG A 297 13.90 20.21 -15.88
CA ARG A 297 13.70 21.24 -14.85
C ARG A 297 12.80 20.69 -13.76
N ILE A 298 13.38 20.32 -12.61
CA ILE A 298 12.66 19.70 -11.49
C ILE A 298 12.36 20.75 -10.42
N GLY A 299 11.08 21.03 -10.18
CA GLY A 299 10.63 21.83 -9.03
C GLY A 299 10.90 21.10 -7.72
N MET A 300 11.60 21.76 -6.81
CA MET A 300 12.01 21.21 -5.52
C MET A 300 11.11 21.69 -4.39
N PHE A 301 10.99 20.90 -3.32
CA PHE A 301 10.15 21.20 -2.15
C PHE A 301 8.68 21.41 -2.51
N THR A 302 8.17 20.54 -3.37
CA THR A 302 6.80 20.58 -3.87
C THR A 302 5.82 19.90 -2.91
N GLY A 303 4.59 20.38 -2.88
CA GLY A 303 3.49 19.77 -2.15
C GLY A 303 3.01 18.47 -2.81
N LEU A 304 2.02 17.82 -2.18
CA LEU A 304 1.38 16.62 -2.72
C LEU A 304 0.61 16.89 -4.04
N ASP A 305 0.26 18.14 -4.30
CA ASP A 305 -0.34 18.60 -5.56
C ASP A 305 0.71 18.78 -6.67
N GLY A 306 2.00 18.67 -6.34
CA GLY A 306 3.14 18.85 -7.22
C GLY A 306 3.57 20.30 -7.43
N ARG A 307 2.98 21.26 -6.70
CA ARG A 307 3.34 22.68 -6.81
C ARG A 307 4.49 23.03 -5.87
N PRO A 308 5.54 23.71 -6.35
CA PRO A 308 6.59 24.26 -5.51
C PRO A 308 6.03 25.23 -4.45
N HIS A 309 6.60 25.19 -3.25
CA HIS A 309 6.26 26.14 -2.19
C HIS A 309 7.20 27.34 -2.18
N HIS A 310 6.70 28.48 -1.71
CA HIS A 310 7.47 29.70 -1.52
C HIS A 310 8.43 29.57 -0.35
N LEU A 311 9.71 29.29 -0.65
CA LEU A 311 10.77 29.36 0.34
C LEU A 311 11.13 30.81 0.62
N THR A 312 11.48 31.08 1.86
CA THR A 312 11.95 32.41 2.31
C THR A 312 13.43 32.40 2.66
N ARG A 313 14.00 31.23 2.94
CA ARG A 313 15.41 31.10 3.30
C ARG A 313 15.94 29.70 3.00
N PHE A 314 17.20 29.61 2.63
CA PHE A 314 17.99 28.37 2.64
C PHE A 314 19.48 28.69 2.64
N TYR A 315 20.30 27.66 2.85
CA TYR A 315 21.75 27.74 2.66
C TYR A 315 22.19 26.86 1.51
N VAL A 316 23.26 27.27 0.84
CA VAL A 316 23.77 26.58 -0.34
C VAL A 316 25.28 26.39 -0.28
N MET A 317 25.75 25.23 -0.73
CA MET A 317 27.17 24.91 -0.89
C MET A 317 27.39 24.08 -2.15
N GLY A 318 28.39 24.42 -2.95
CA GLY A 318 28.84 23.54 -4.03
C GLY A 318 29.88 22.52 -3.58
N SER A 319 29.88 21.35 -4.22
CA SER A 319 30.96 20.35 -4.05
C SER A 319 32.27 20.75 -4.73
N THR A 320 32.22 21.70 -5.67
CA THR A 320 33.39 22.33 -6.31
C THR A 320 33.25 23.85 -6.28
N ALA A 321 34.21 24.54 -6.88
CA ALA A 321 34.07 25.98 -7.08
C ALA A 321 32.75 26.28 -7.80
N THR A 322 31.94 27.20 -7.27
CA THR A 322 30.54 27.39 -7.69
C THR A 322 30.30 28.83 -8.09
N ARG A 323 29.68 28.99 -9.25
CA ARG A 323 29.30 30.27 -9.82
C ARG A 323 27.92 30.66 -9.33
N LEU A 324 27.74 31.92 -9.01
CA LEU A 324 26.43 32.55 -8.86
C LEU A 324 26.16 33.28 -10.18
N TRP A 325 25.37 32.67 -11.05
CA TRP A 325 25.09 33.17 -12.39
C TRP A 325 23.75 33.91 -12.40
N ASP A 326 23.74 35.20 -12.75
CA ASP A 326 22.48 35.94 -12.90
C ASP A 326 21.92 35.70 -14.30
N VAL A 327 20.67 35.25 -14.37
CA VAL A 327 20.03 34.83 -15.62
C VAL A 327 19.79 36.01 -16.57
N LYS A 328 19.55 37.20 -16.03
CA LYS A 328 19.30 38.42 -16.81
C LYS A 328 20.60 39.05 -17.28
N LEU A 329 21.62 39.11 -16.43
CA LEU A 329 22.94 39.63 -16.78
C LEU A 329 23.69 38.69 -17.74
N GLN A 330 23.35 37.40 -17.74
CA GLN A 330 24.09 36.36 -18.45
C GLN A 330 25.58 36.37 -18.08
N ASP A 331 25.87 36.59 -16.79
CA ASP A 331 27.23 36.58 -16.26
C ASP A 331 27.25 36.19 -14.77
N ASP A 332 28.46 35.95 -14.24
CA ASP A 332 28.69 35.73 -12.82
C ASP A 332 28.38 37.02 -12.03
N ALA A 333 27.38 36.94 -11.16
CA ALA A 333 26.96 38.03 -10.29
C ALA A 333 28.05 38.42 -9.27
N VAL A 334 28.85 37.43 -8.85
CA VAL A 334 30.00 37.59 -7.96
C VAL A 334 31.10 36.61 -8.36
N PRO A 335 32.37 36.86 -7.99
CA PRO A 335 33.46 35.91 -8.22
C PRO A 335 33.12 34.51 -7.69
N PRO A 336 33.38 33.43 -8.44
CA PRO A 336 33.02 32.08 -8.04
C PRO A 336 33.60 31.70 -6.67
N ALA A 337 32.76 31.14 -5.82
CA ALA A 337 33.19 30.67 -4.51
C ALA A 337 34.03 29.40 -4.63
N SER A 338 34.95 29.21 -3.68
CA SER A 338 35.65 27.93 -3.49
C SER A 338 34.67 26.82 -3.12
N ALA A 339 35.09 25.57 -3.32
CA ALA A 339 34.33 24.40 -2.87
C ALA A 339 33.95 24.51 -1.39
N PHE A 340 32.77 24.01 -1.04
CA PHE A 340 32.23 23.96 0.33
C PHE A 340 32.02 25.31 1.02
N ARG A 341 32.18 26.43 0.31
CA ARG A 341 31.82 27.74 0.85
C ARG A 341 30.30 27.84 0.93
N GLN A 342 29.80 28.11 2.14
CA GLN A 342 28.37 28.28 2.39
C GLN A 342 27.92 29.69 2.08
N TRP A 343 26.82 29.82 1.36
CA TRP A 343 26.06 31.05 1.23
C TRP A 343 24.70 30.91 1.88
N GLU A 344 24.18 32.02 2.38
CA GLU A 344 22.81 32.15 2.88
C GLU A 344 22.00 32.90 1.83
N VAL A 345 20.83 32.39 1.46
CA VAL A 345 19.89 33.03 0.54
C VAL A 345 18.64 33.39 1.33
N VAL A 346 18.28 34.68 1.36
CA VAL A 346 17.19 35.21 2.19
C VAL A 346 16.26 36.09 1.37
N TYR A 347 14.96 35.81 1.43
CA TYR A 347 13.92 36.67 0.91
C TYR A 347 13.56 37.76 1.93
N ARG A 348 13.53 39.02 1.48
CA ARG A 348 13.06 40.14 2.29
C ARG A 348 11.64 40.50 1.88
N VAL A 349 10.69 40.25 2.79
CA VAL A 349 9.26 40.49 2.55
C VAL A 349 8.98 41.97 2.27
N ASP A 350 9.61 42.88 3.01
CA ASP A 350 9.34 44.32 2.93
C ASP A 350 9.75 44.93 1.58
N SER A 351 10.89 44.51 1.03
CA SER A 351 11.47 45.06 -0.21
C SER A 351 11.27 44.14 -1.43
N ARG A 352 10.79 42.91 -1.20
CA ARG A 352 10.62 41.85 -2.19
C ARG A 352 11.89 41.60 -3.01
N VAL A 353 13.03 41.56 -2.32
CA VAL A 353 14.35 41.22 -2.89
C VAL A 353 14.89 39.96 -2.26
N ILE A 354 15.79 39.30 -2.97
CA ILE A 354 16.60 38.21 -2.44
C ILE A 354 17.99 38.74 -2.15
N GLU A 355 18.45 38.56 -0.92
CA GLU A 355 19.83 38.81 -0.49
C GLU A 355 20.60 37.49 -0.49
N ILE A 356 21.80 37.48 -1.07
CA ILE A 356 22.78 36.42 -0.88
C ILE A 356 23.87 36.94 0.04
N ARG A 357 24.19 36.16 1.07
CA ARG A 357 25.16 36.52 2.09
C ARG A 357 26.27 35.50 2.20
N ASP A 358 27.44 35.99 2.57
CA ASP A 358 28.60 35.15 2.85
C ASP A 358 28.50 34.48 4.24
N PRO A 359 29.44 33.59 4.61
CA PRO A 359 29.44 32.95 5.93
C PRO A 359 29.51 33.90 7.13
N ARG A 360 29.91 35.16 6.93
CA ARG A 360 29.98 36.19 7.98
C ARG A 360 28.67 36.98 8.09
N GLY A 361 27.67 36.67 7.26
CA GLY A 361 26.39 37.40 7.18
C GLY A 361 26.46 38.67 6.34
N THR A 362 27.57 38.92 5.64
CA THR A 362 27.71 40.10 4.78
C THR A 362 26.91 39.89 3.50
N VAL A 363 26.02 40.83 3.15
CA VAL A 363 25.29 40.80 1.87
C VAL A 363 26.28 41.03 0.74
N ILE A 364 26.44 40.03 -0.14
CA ILE A 364 27.35 40.05 -1.29
C ILE A 364 26.63 40.25 -2.62
N TYR A 365 25.32 39.99 -2.66
CA TYR A 365 24.50 40.20 -3.84
C TYR A 365 23.03 40.41 -3.46
N VAL A 366 22.33 41.24 -4.23
CA VAL A 366 20.90 41.52 -4.06
C VAL A 366 20.22 41.52 -5.42
N THR A 367 19.12 40.80 -5.58
CA THR A 367 18.43 40.72 -6.86
C THR A 367 16.91 40.53 -6.72
N LYS A 368 16.20 40.86 -7.79
CA LYS A 368 14.79 40.52 -8.04
C LYS A 368 14.62 39.59 -9.24
N GLN A 369 15.74 39.18 -9.85
CA GLN A 369 15.78 38.37 -11.06
C GLN A 369 16.14 36.92 -10.71
N PRO A 370 15.81 35.95 -11.57
CA PRO A 370 16.29 34.58 -11.43
C PRO A 370 17.82 34.50 -11.47
N PHE A 371 18.38 33.58 -10.71
CA PHE A 371 19.82 33.30 -10.67
C PHE A 371 20.08 31.82 -10.42
N ARG A 372 21.30 31.37 -10.70
CA ARG A 372 21.70 29.96 -10.65
C ARG A 372 22.96 29.73 -9.82
N PHE A 373 22.98 28.61 -9.13
CA PHE A 373 24.20 28.00 -8.58
C PHE A 373 24.71 26.94 -9.54
N ILE A 374 25.87 27.20 -10.14
CA ILE A 374 26.46 26.34 -11.18
C ILE A 374 27.82 25.82 -10.70
N PRO A 375 27.97 24.53 -10.41
CA PRO A 375 29.27 23.92 -10.16
C PRO A 375 30.18 24.09 -11.38
N LYS A 376 31.43 24.52 -11.19
CA LYS A 376 32.38 24.72 -12.31
C LYS A 376 32.77 23.43 -13.03
N VAL A 377 32.65 22.30 -12.35
CA VAL A 377 32.96 20.98 -12.94
C VAL A 377 31.65 20.28 -13.30
N PRO A 378 31.42 19.92 -14.57
CA PRO A 378 30.22 19.21 -14.99
C PRO A 378 29.98 17.92 -14.20
N GLY A 379 28.72 17.63 -13.86
CA GLY A 379 28.33 16.44 -13.10
C GLY A 379 28.51 16.53 -11.59
N HIS A 380 29.10 17.62 -11.09
CA HIS A 380 29.15 17.93 -9.66
C HIS A 380 27.83 18.48 -9.12
N THR A 381 27.82 18.69 -7.80
CA THR A 381 26.61 18.90 -7.02
C THR A 381 26.53 20.24 -6.31
N VAL A 382 25.30 20.65 -6.07
CA VAL A 382 24.91 21.75 -5.18
C VAL A 382 24.10 21.17 -4.03
N LEU A 383 24.48 21.51 -2.80
CA LEU A 383 23.79 21.13 -1.57
C LEU A 383 22.94 22.30 -1.08
N ILE A 384 21.63 22.07 -0.98
CA ILE A 384 20.61 22.95 -0.38
C ILE A 384 20.34 22.48 1.05
N LYS A 385 20.43 23.40 2.02
CA LYS A 385 20.32 23.11 3.45
C LYS A 385 19.34 24.00 4.16
N ASN A 386 18.72 23.45 5.19
CA ASN A 386 17.80 24.14 6.10
C ASN A 386 16.82 25.06 5.32
N PRO A 387 16.05 24.52 4.36
CA PRO A 387 15.03 25.30 3.68
C PRO A 387 13.96 25.74 4.69
N GLU A 388 13.52 26.99 4.57
CA GLU A 388 12.48 27.58 5.40
C GLU A 388 11.36 28.15 4.53
N LEU A 389 10.12 27.99 5.00
CA LEU A 389 8.89 28.47 4.38
C LEU A 389 7.80 28.65 5.44
N ALA A 390 6.71 29.33 5.08
CA ALA A 390 5.62 29.66 6.00
C ALA A 390 4.74 28.45 6.38
N ASP A 391 4.41 27.59 5.41
CA ASP A 391 3.56 26.41 5.61
C ASP A 391 4.30 25.12 5.28
N VAL A 392 4.64 24.34 6.31
CA VAL A 392 5.46 23.13 6.18
C VAL A 392 4.64 21.85 5.95
N ARG A 393 3.32 21.95 5.75
CA ARG A 393 2.44 20.79 5.53
C ARG A 393 2.75 20.11 4.20
N GLY A 394 2.74 18.78 4.18
CA GLY A 394 2.96 17.94 3.01
C GLY A 394 4.38 17.93 2.46
N ILE A 395 5.34 18.64 3.10
CA ILE A 395 6.67 18.87 2.53
C ILE A 395 7.76 18.24 3.39
N ASP A 396 8.74 17.66 2.71
CA ASP A 396 9.97 17.14 3.29
C ASP A 396 11.10 18.17 3.19
N LEU A 397 11.42 18.79 4.33
CA LEU A 397 12.43 19.84 4.48
C LEU A 397 13.85 19.31 4.75
N SER A 398 14.07 18.03 4.49
CA SER A 398 15.41 17.45 4.51
C SER A 398 16.34 18.15 3.52
N ASP A 399 17.60 18.25 3.88
CA ASP A 399 18.64 18.81 3.01
C ASP A 399 18.74 18.00 1.69
N ARG A 400 18.99 18.70 0.59
CA ARG A 400 19.03 18.13 -0.77
C ARG A 400 20.37 18.40 -1.41
N GLU A 401 21.12 17.35 -1.71
CA GLU A 401 22.27 17.45 -2.61
C GLU A 401 21.87 17.04 -4.02
N LEU A 402 22.05 17.94 -4.96
CA LEU A 402 21.48 17.88 -6.31
C LEU A 402 22.59 17.92 -7.35
N ARG A 403 22.49 17.11 -8.40
CA ARG A 403 23.42 17.17 -9.54
C ARG A 403 23.00 18.28 -10.49
N GLY A 404 23.98 18.86 -11.17
CA GLY A 404 23.73 19.91 -12.15
C GLY A 404 23.54 21.26 -11.49
N GLU A 405 22.65 22.07 -12.06
CA GLU A 405 22.47 23.46 -11.67
C GLU A 405 21.24 23.61 -10.76
N VAL A 406 21.28 24.60 -9.88
CA VAL A 406 20.12 24.98 -9.08
C VAL A 406 19.74 26.42 -9.38
N GLU A 407 18.58 26.60 -9.99
CA GLU A 407 17.99 27.91 -10.27
C GLU A 407 17.05 28.33 -9.13
N VAL A 408 17.14 29.60 -8.76
CA VAL A 408 16.24 30.25 -7.80
C VAL A 408 15.36 31.22 -8.56
N ILE A 409 14.04 31.00 -8.50
CA ILE A 409 13.04 31.79 -9.21
C ILE A 409 12.29 32.66 -8.19
N PRO A 410 12.48 34.00 -8.19
CA PRO A 410 11.76 34.90 -7.29
C PRO A 410 10.25 34.86 -7.52
N THR A 411 9.49 34.98 -6.42
CA THR A 411 8.02 35.06 -6.40
C THR A 411 7.58 36.23 -5.50
N PRO A 412 6.31 36.67 -5.55
CA PRO A 412 5.82 37.73 -4.67
C PRO A 412 5.85 37.38 -3.17
N GLU A 413 5.87 36.09 -2.81
CA GLU A 413 5.83 35.59 -1.43
C GLU A 413 7.16 34.98 -0.95
N GLY A 414 8.15 34.84 -1.84
CA GLY A 414 9.40 34.14 -1.56
C GLY A 414 10.16 33.79 -2.84
N PHE A 415 10.63 32.56 -2.95
CA PHE A 415 11.21 32.01 -4.18
C PHE A 415 11.01 30.50 -4.28
N HIS A 416 11.02 29.97 -5.50
CA HIS A 416 11.01 28.53 -5.78
C HIS A 416 12.40 28.07 -6.20
N ILE A 417 12.71 26.81 -5.95
CA ILE A 417 13.98 26.17 -6.32
C ILE A 417 13.72 25.19 -7.45
N VAL A 418 14.49 25.30 -8.54
CA VAL A 418 14.45 24.39 -9.69
C VAL A 418 15.80 23.74 -9.88
N ASN A 419 15.85 22.42 -9.95
CA ASN A 419 17.05 21.68 -10.31
C ASN A 419 17.06 21.39 -11.82
N GLU A 420 18.10 21.85 -12.52
CA GLU A 420 18.36 21.47 -13.91
C GLU A 420 19.32 20.28 -13.98
N ILE A 421 18.81 19.14 -14.46
CA ILE A 421 19.52 17.87 -14.43
C ILE A 421 19.26 17.04 -15.70
N PRO A 422 20.29 16.45 -16.32
CA PRO A 422 20.08 15.50 -17.42
C PRO A 422 19.28 14.26 -16.98
N LEU A 423 18.65 13.58 -17.95
CA LEU A 423 17.76 12.44 -17.72
C LEU A 423 18.42 11.30 -16.96
N GLU A 424 19.61 10.85 -17.37
CA GLU A 424 20.23 9.66 -16.78
C GLU A 424 20.61 9.88 -15.29
N PRO A 425 21.26 10.99 -14.90
CA PRO A 425 21.49 11.32 -13.49
C PRO A 425 20.21 11.50 -12.66
N TYR A 426 19.14 12.03 -13.25
CA TYR A 426 17.84 12.12 -12.59
C TYR A 426 17.29 10.73 -12.20
N LEU A 427 17.42 9.76 -13.12
CA LEU A 427 16.99 8.38 -12.89
C LEU A 427 17.74 7.69 -11.73
N PHE A 428 19.00 8.05 -11.46
CA PHE A 428 19.78 7.46 -10.36
C PHE A 428 19.09 7.64 -9.00
N SER A 429 18.51 8.82 -8.76
CA SER A 429 17.80 9.14 -7.53
C SER A 429 16.38 8.60 -7.53
N VAL A 430 15.63 8.79 -8.63
CA VAL A 430 14.22 8.37 -8.71
C VAL A 430 14.08 6.86 -8.53
N ILE A 431 14.94 6.07 -9.16
CA ILE A 431 14.86 4.60 -9.07
C ILE A 431 15.37 4.12 -7.72
N GLY A 432 16.42 4.77 -7.18
CA GLY A 432 16.89 4.51 -5.83
C GLY A 432 15.82 4.85 -4.77
N GLU A 433 15.01 5.88 -4.96
CA GLU A 433 13.88 6.14 -4.07
C GLU A 433 12.75 5.12 -4.25
N ALA A 434 12.45 4.72 -5.48
CA ALA A 434 11.31 3.86 -5.79
C ALA A 434 11.45 2.40 -5.31
N LEU A 435 12.67 1.87 -5.23
CA LEU A 435 12.93 0.48 -4.86
C LEU A 435 13.56 0.37 -3.46
N PRO A 436 13.25 -0.68 -2.67
CA PRO A 436 13.97 -0.98 -1.44
C PRO A 436 15.48 -1.18 -1.66
N PRO A 437 16.33 -0.92 -0.65
CA PRO A 437 17.71 -1.40 -0.63
C PRO A 437 17.78 -2.90 -0.93
N ASP A 438 18.89 -3.36 -1.51
CA ASP A 438 19.15 -4.78 -1.82
C ASP A 438 18.19 -5.45 -2.82
N SER A 439 17.35 -4.66 -3.49
CA SER A 439 16.51 -5.16 -4.59
C SER A 439 17.35 -5.79 -5.72
N PRO A 440 16.87 -6.86 -6.38
CA PRO A 440 17.61 -7.51 -7.45
C PRO A 440 17.94 -6.56 -8.63
N PRO A 441 19.10 -6.69 -9.29
CA PRO A 441 19.48 -5.81 -10.40
C PRO A 441 18.46 -5.72 -11.54
N GLU A 442 17.78 -6.83 -11.86
CA GLU A 442 16.76 -6.86 -12.90
C GLU A 442 15.51 -6.03 -12.56
N ALA A 443 15.19 -5.86 -11.26
CA ALA A 443 14.14 -4.93 -10.83
C ALA A 443 14.57 -3.46 -11.07
N TYR A 444 15.82 -3.12 -10.77
CA TYR A 444 16.39 -1.79 -11.07
C TYR A 444 16.39 -1.50 -12.58
N LYS A 445 16.73 -2.49 -13.41
CA LYS A 445 16.67 -2.35 -14.90
C LYS A 445 15.25 -2.16 -15.39
N THR A 446 14.30 -2.93 -14.85
CA THR A 446 12.87 -2.79 -15.17
C THR A 446 12.41 -1.37 -14.87
N MET A 447 12.72 -0.86 -13.68
CA MET A 447 12.37 0.51 -13.29
C MET A 447 13.13 1.56 -14.11
N ALA A 448 14.37 1.32 -14.53
CA ALA A 448 15.10 2.24 -15.40
C ALA A 448 14.42 2.43 -16.76
N VAL A 449 14.07 1.33 -17.43
CA VAL A 449 13.36 1.37 -18.71
C VAL A 449 11.97 1.97 -18.55
N PHE A 450 11.24 1.57 -17.52
CA PHE A 450 9.90 2.10 -17.22
C PHE A 450 9.94 3.62 -16.98
N THR A 451 10.77 4.09 -16.04
CA THR A 451 10.81 5.49 -15.63
C THR A 451 11.32 6.39 -16.76
N ARG A 452 12.32 5.94 -17.54
CA ARG A 452 12.79 6.66 -18.73
C ARG A 452 11.64 6.91 -19.73
N SER A 453 10.83 5.89 -19.93
CA SER A 453 9.67 5.96 -20.83
C SER A 453 8.58 6.86 -20.28
N LYS A 454 8.36 6.84 -18.95
CA LYS A 454 7.39 7.71 -18.28
C LYS A 454 7.77 9.17 -18.36
N VAL A 455 9.04 9.49 -18.16
CA VAL A 455 9.58 10.85 -18.33
C VAL A 455 9.38 11.33 -19.76
N ALA A 456 9.65 10.49 -20.76
CA ALA A 456 9.42 10.84 -22.17
C ALA A 456 7.93 11.08 -22.48
N GLU A 457 7.02 10.25 -21.96
CA GLU A 457 5.56 10.43 -22.10
C GLU A 457 5.10 11.75 -21.49
N LEU A 458 5.54 12.05 -20.26
CA LEU A 458 5.18 13.27 -19.55
C LEU A 458 5.73 14.53 -20.26
N ALA A 459 6.97 14.48 -20.76
CA ALA A 459 7.59 15.58 -21.50
C ALA A 459 6.87 15.86 -22.84
N ALA A 460 6.39 14.82 -23.53
CA ALA A 460 5.62 14.97 -24.78
C ALA A 460 4.23 15.58 -24.55
N GLY A 461 3.67 15.45 -23.34
CA GLY A 461 2.33 15.94 -22.99
C GLY A 461 2.20 17.47 -22.91
N GLY A 462 3.29 18.23 -23.03
CA GLY A 462 3.25 19.68 -23.28
C GLY A 462 2.56 20.52 -22.19
N ARG A 463 2.79 20.23 -20.91
CA ARG A 463 2.31 21.11 -19.83
C ARG A 463 3.06 22.44 -19.89
N LYS A 464 2.33 23.51 -20.24
CA LYS A 464 2.79 24.88 -19.95
C LYS A 464 2.62 25.10 -18.45
N ASP A 465 3.69 24.85 -17.71
CA ASP A 465 3.75 25.17 -16.29
C ASP A 465 4.07 26.67 -16.13
N PRO A 466 3.20 27.46 -15.46
CA PRO A 466 3.50 28.85 -15.10
C PRO A 466 4.79 28.99 -14.28
N GLU A 467 5.18 27.94 -13.55
CA GLU A 467 6.37 27.92 -12.70
C GLU A 467 7.65 27.49 -13.44
N GLN A 468 7.55 27.26 -14.75
CA GLN A 468 8.68 26.90 -15.62
C GLN A 468 9.38 25.60 -15.17
N THR A 469 8.64 24.60 -14.68
CA THR A 469 9.16 23.27 -14.35
C THR A 469 8.61 22.20 -15.31
N ASP A 470 9.42 21.17 -15.55
CA ASP A 470 9.01 19.99 -16.30
C ASP A 470 8.39 18.93 -15.37
N PHE A 471 8.95 18.79 -14.16
CA PHE A 471 8.55 17.79 -13.15
C PHE A 471 8.63 18.35 -11.73
N CYS A 472 7.99 17.68 -10.79
CA CYS A 472 8.02 17.96 -9.36
C CYS A 472 8.78 16.88 -8.58
N ASP A 473 9.29 17.19 -7.38
CA ASP A 473 10.05 16.27 -6.53
C ASP A 473 9.18 15.39 -5.61
N SER A 474 7.85 15.57 -5.64
CA SER A 474 6.87 14.78 -4.88
C SER A 474 6.31 13.58 -5.65
N SER A 475 5.55 12.75 -4.94
CA SER A 475 4.91 11.53 -5.48
C SER A 475 3.86 11.82 -6.57
N ARG A 476 3.44 13.07 -6.74
CA ARG A 476 2.55 13.50 -7.84
C ARG A 476 3.19 13.28 -9.21
N CYS A 477 4.52 13.40 -9.27
CA CYS A 477 5.34 13.19 -10.45
C CYS A 477 6.13 11.88 -10.26
N LEU A 478 7.42 12.00 -9.95
CA LEU A 478 8.30 10.89 -9.61
C LEU A 478 9.19 11.40 -8.48
N THR A 479 9.08 10.79 -7.30
CA THR A 479 9.77 11.27 -6.10
C THR A 479 11.27 11.41 -6.36
N TYR A 480 11.79 12.63 -6.19
CA TYR A 480 13.19 12.97 -6.45
C TYR A 480 13.81 13.57 -5.19
N LYS A 481 14.90 12.99 -4.70
CA LYS A 481 15.50 13.37 -3.40
C LYS A 481 16.98 13.72 -3.52
N GLY A 482 17.50 13.76 -4.74
CA GLY A 482 18.92 14.00 -5.04
C GLY A 482 19.82 12.83 -4.62
N LEU A 483 21.09 13.15 -4.35
CA LEU A 483 22.16 12.18 -4.09
C LEU A 483 21.93 11.28 -2.89
N THR A 484 21.17 11.74 -1.89
CA THR A 484 20.90 10.95 -0.67
C THR A 484 20.13 9.66 -0.96
N ARG A 485 19.52 9.55 -2.14
CA ARG A 485 18.80 8.37 -2.61
C ARG A 485 19.42 7.69 -3.82
N GLU A 486 20.58 8.15 -4.30
CA GLU A 486 21.31 7.44 -5.34
C GLU A 486 21.92 6.14 -4.80
N ARG A 487 21.87 5.07 -5.60
CA ARG A 487 22.48 3.78 -5.26
C ARG A 487 23.31 3.27 -6.42
N ALA A 488 24.46 2.66 -6.12
CA ALA A 488 25.36 2.12 -7.13
C ALA A 488 24.67 1.14 -8.09
N VAL A 489 23.84 0.23 -7.56
CA VAL A 489 23.06 -0.72 -8.37
C VAL A 489 22.03 -0.04 -9.28
N ALA A 490 21.41 1.06 -8.82
CA ALA A 490 20.49 1.84 -9.63
C ALA A 490 21.24 2.56 -10.76
N THR A 491 22.37 3.21 -10.44
CA THR A 491 23.25 3.85 -11.42
C THR A 491 23.73 2.87 -12.49
N GLN A 492 24.15 1.67 -12.07
CA GLN A 492 24.56 0.61 -12.99
C GLN A 492 23.41 0.16 -13.90
N ALA A 493 22.23 -0.11 -13.34
CA ALA A 493 21.06 -0.54 -14.12
C ALA A 493 20.61 0.52 -15.14
N VAL A 494 20.64 1.81 -14.76
CA VAL A 494 20.33 2.93 -15.66
C VAL A 494 21.31 2.96 -16.83
N ARG A 495 22.61 2.79 -16.57
CA ARG A 495 23.65 2.75 -17.60
C ARG A 495 23.56 1.52 -18.51
N GLU A 496 23.30 0.35 -17.95
CA GLU A 496 23.16 -0.91 -18.70
C GLU A 496 21.91 -0.91 -19.61
N THR A 497 20.88 -0.14 -19.25
CA THR A 497 19.64 -0.01 -20.03
C THR A 497 19.54 1.32 -20.76
N ARG A 498 20.66 2.01 -20.94
CA ARG A 498 20.67 3.34 -21.57
C ARG A 498 20.02 3.32 -22.95
N GLY A 499 19.16 4.30 -23.21
CA GLY A 499 18.43 4.41 -24.47
C GLY A 499 17.33 3.37 -24.66
N VAL A 500 17.18 2.41 -23.74
CA VAL A 500 16.09 1.44 -23.77
C VAL A 500 14.85 2.09 -23.18
N THR A 501 13.76 2.03 -23.94
CA THR A 501 12.43 2.53 -23.56
C THR A 501 11.37 1.49 -23.88
N VAL A 502 10.19 1.65 -23.29
CA VAL A 502 9.03 0.80 -23.47
C VAL A 502 7.86 1.64 -23.96
N ARG A 503 7.19 1.17 -25.01
CA ARG A 503 5.92 1.72 -25.49
C ARG A 503 4.83 0.70 -25.21
N VAL A 504 3.89 1.08 -24.34
CA VAL A 504 2.78 0.23 -23.94
C VAL A 504 1.66 0.24 -25.00
N PRO A 505 0.96 -0.90 -25.22
CA PRO A 505 -0.17 -0.96 -26.14
C PRO A 505 -1.38 -0.19 -25.61
N ALA A 506 -2.35 0.09 -26.51
CA ALA A 506 -3.60 0.72 -26.12
C ALA A 506 -4.33 -0.09 -25.04
N GLY A 507 -4.91 0.60 -24.04
CA GLY A 507 -5.58 -0.02 -22.89
C GLY A 507 -4.67 -0.27 -21.68
N PHE A 508 -3.34 -0.13 -21.83
CA PHE A 508 -2.40 -0.17 -20.72
C PHE A 508 -1.93 1.24 -20.36
N ALA A 509 -1.78 1.50 -19.06
CA ALA A 509 -1.22 2.74 -18.57
C ALA A 509 0.25 2.55 -18.23
N LEU A 510 1.12 3.47 -18.69
CA LEU A 510 2.50 3.56 -18.23
C LEU A 510 2.53 4.19 -16.84
N GLU A 511 2.03 3.44 -15.87
CA GLU A 511 1.94 3.81 -14.46
C GLU A 511 2.48 2.66 -13.60
N TYR A 512 2.74 2.94 -12.33
CA TYR A 512 3.15 1.91 -11.39
C TYR A 512 2.48 2.12 -10.04
N HIS A 513 2.45 1.05 -9.25
CA HIS A 513 1.95 1.07 -7.88
C HIS A 513 2.77 0.10 -7.01
N LEU A 514 2.70 0.28 -5.69
CA LEU A 514 3.57 -0.44 -4.75
C LEU A 514 3.24 -1.95 -4.70
N SER A 515 1.96 -2.30 -4.56
CA SER A 515 1.49 -3.70 -4.53
C SER A 515 0.11 -3.83 -5.16
N CYS A 516 -0.10 -4.80 -6.05
CA CYS A 516 -1.41 -5.00 -6.67
C CYS A 516 -2.39 -5.73 -5.73
N GLY A 517 -1.90 -6.33 -4.63
CA GLY A 517 -2.71 -7.05 -3.64
C GLY A 517 -3.11 -8.46 -4.08
N TRP A 518 -3.35 -8.67 -5.37
CA TRP A 518 -3.48 -9.99 -6.01
C TRP A 518 -3.42 -9.89 -7.55
N ALA A 519 -4.03 -8.85 -8.13
CA ALA A 519 -4.01 -8.56 -9.56
C ALA A 519 -3.97 -7.04 -9.83
N THR A 520 -3.37 -6.68 -10.95
CA THR A 520 -3.49 -5.33 -11.51
C THR A 520 -4.91 -5.11 -12.05
N ALA A 521 -5.34 -3.87 -12.23
CA ALA A 521 -6.64 -3.53 -12.83
C ALA A 521 -6.80 -4.07 -14.27
N ALA A 522 -5.69 -4.43 -14.93
CA ALA A 522 -5.66 -5.13 -16.21
C ALA A 522 -5.69 -6.67 -16.05
N GLU A 523 -6.09 -7.16 -14.88
CA GLU A 523 -6.21 -8.59 -14.52
C GLU A 523 -4.89 -9.37 -14.60
N ILE A 524 -3.74 -8.67 -14.61
CA ILE A 524 -2.42 -9.33 -14.59
C ILE A 524 -2.14 -9.81 -13.18
N GLN A 525 -1.87 -11.10 -13.06
CA GLN A 525 -1.59 -11.75 -11.79
C GLN A 525 -0.13 -12.12 -11.67
N ASP A 526 0.40 -11.94 -10.47
CA ASP A 526 1.73 -12.37 -10.06
C ASP A 526 1.73 -13.82 -9.55
N ARG A 527 0.93 -14.68 -10.21
CA ARG A 527 0.80 -16.12 -9.98
C ARG A 527 0.88 -16.86 -11.31
N ASP A 528 1.01 -18.19 -11.25
CA ASP A 528 0.69 -19.12 -12.34
C ASP A 528 -0.61 -18.71 -13.07
N PRO A 529 -0.61 -18.58 -14.42
CA PRO A 529 -1.72 -18.05 -15.25
C PRO A 529 -3.11 -18.71 -15.11
N TRP A 530 -3.25 -19.75 -14.31
CA TRP A 530 -4.48 -20.52 -14.14
C TRP A 530 -5.23 -20.24 -12.82
N GLY A 531 -4.71 -19.33 -11.98
CA GLY A 531 -5.25 -19.05 -10.64
C GLY A 531 -6.21 -17.86 -10.59
N ASN A 532 -7.39 -18.07 -9.99
CA ASN A 532 -8.35 -17.10 -9.45
C ASN A 532 -8.70 -15.86 -10.29
N VAL A 533 -9.69 -16.01 -11.18
CA VAL A 533 -10.63 -14.92 -11.47
C VAL A 533 -11.55 -14.77 -10.26
N LEU A 534 -11.87 -13.56 -9.85
CA LEU A 534 -12.91 -13.29 -8.84
C LEU A 534 -14.22 -13.97 -9.29
N ARG A 535 -14.88 -14.78 -8.44
CA ARG A 535 -16.04 -15.60 -8.86
C ARG A 535 -17.35 -15.20 -8.20
N SER A 536 -17.29 -14.55 -7.04
CA SER A 536 -18.47 -14.18 -6.27
C SER A 536 -18.20 -12.98 -5.35
N ALA A 537 -19.26 -12.43 -4.78
CA ALA A 537 -19.13 -11.41 -3.74
C ALA A 537 -18.43 -11.97 -2.48
N ALA A 538 -18.71 -13.22 -2.12
CA ALA A 538 -18.02 -13.91 -1.01
C ALA A 538 -16.52 -14.14 -1.28
N ASP A 539 -16.14 -14.39 -2.53
CA ASP A 539 -14.73 -14.50 -2.91
C ASP A 539 -13.98 -13.17 -2.76
N LEU A 540 -14.62 -12.04 -3.07
CA LEU A 540 -14.00 -10.72 -2.86
C LEU A 540 -13.79 -10.46 -1.36
N GLU A 541 -14.78 -10.81 -0.54
CA GLU A 541 -14.68 -10.73 0.92
C GLU A 541 -13.53 -11.60 1.43
N ARG A 542 -13.45 -12.85 1.01
CA ARG A 542 -12.37 -13.77 1.40
C ARG A 542 -11.00 -13.26 0.96
N LEU A 543 -10.91 -12.62 -0.20
CA LEU A 543 -9.66 -12.11 -0.76
C LEU A 543 -9.07 -10.95 0.05
N THR A 544 -9.90 -10.01 0.51
CA THR A 544 -9.46 -8.85 1.30
C THR A 544 -9.13 -9.21 2.75
N HIS A 545 -9.64 -10.34 3.26
CA HIS A 545 -9.39 -10.83 4.61
C HIS A 545 -8.20 -11.80 4.70
N ARG A 546 -7.99 -12.65 3.70
CA ARG A 546 -6.92 -13.66 3.70
C ARG A 546 -5.54 -13.04 3.51
N TYR A 547 -4.52 -13.54 4.22
CA TYR A 547 -3.14 -13.23 3.91
C TYR A 547 -2.78 -13.63 2.48
N PRO A 548 -1.89 -12.87 1.84
CA PRO A 548 -1.35 -13.28 0.56
C PRO A 548 -0.63 -14.62 0.75
N ASP A 549 -0.78 -15.51 -0.23
CA ASP A 549 -0.11 -16.82 -0.28
C ASP A 549 1.42 -16.61 -0.36
N GLU A 550 2.18 -17.33 0.48
CA GLU A 550 3.66 -17.31 0.56
C GLU A 550 4.34 -17.47 -0.80
N LYS A 551 3.66 -18.10 -1.77
CA LYS A 551 4.16 -18.33 -3.12
C LYS A 551 3.89 -17.18 -4.10
N LEU A 552 3.18 -16.12 -3.71
CA LEU A 552 2.99 -14.95 -4.55
C LEU A 552 4.30 -14.18 -4.71
N PHE A 553 4.58 -13.68 -5.92
CA PHE A 553 5.82 -12.90 -6.15
C PHE A 553 5.93 -11.71 -5.18
N HIS A 554 4.82 -11.08 -4.77
CA HIS A 554 4.83 -9.99 -3.80
C HIS A 554 5.45 -10.33 -2.44
N GLN A 555 5.44 -11.60 -2.04
CA GLN A 555 6.07 -12.07 -0.79
C GLN A 555 7.43 -12.72 -1.02
N ALA A 556 7.70 -13.19 -2.25
CA ALA A 556 8.92 -13.92 -2.59
C ALA A 556 10.22 -13.13 -2.36
N SER A 557 10.19 -11.79 -2.38
CA SER A 557 11.39 -10.99 -2.12
C SER A 557 11.70 -10.79 -0.63
N ALA A 558 10.69 -10.87 0.24
CA ALA A 558 10.75 -10.42 1.65
C ALA A 558 11.24 -8.97 1.86
N LEU A 559 11.33 -8.15 0.80
CA LEU A 559 11.84 -6.77 0.85
C LEU A 559 10.74 -5.72 1.02
N VAL A 560 9.46 -6.11 0.94
CA VAL A 560 8.33 -5.19 0.98
C VAL A 560 7.61 -5.24 2.34
N PRO A 561 7.16 -4.09 2.87
CA PRO A 561 6.34 -4.07 4.08
C PRO A 561 5.06 -4.90 3.93
N GLU A 562 4.68 -5.60 4.99
CA GLU A 562 3.47 -6.42 5.01
C GLU A 562 2.21 -5.58 4.74
N SER A 563 2.18 -4.34 5.27
CA SER A 563 1.10 -3.37 5.06
C SER A 563 0.86 -2.96 3.60
N TRP A 564 1.75 -3.32 2.67
CA TRP A 564 1.50 -3.11 1.24
C TRP A 564 0.47 -4.09 0.68
N ASN A 565 0.32 -5.27 1.29
CA ASN A 565 -0.47 -6.36 0.72
C ASN A 565 -1.87 -6.47 1.32
N ARG A 566 -2.00 -6.36 2.65
CA ARG A 566 -3.29 -6.30 3.36
C ARG A 566 -3.25 -5.20 4.40
N TRP A 567 -4.38 -4.54 4.58
CA TRP A 567 -4.50 -3.42 5.51
C TRP A 567 -5.93 -3.31 6.02
N VAL A 568 -6.06 -2.76 7.23
CA VAL A 568 -7.34 -2.50 7.89
C VAL A 568 -7.37 -1.04 8.34
N ARG A 569 -8.54 -0.41 8.19
CA ARG A 569 -8.82 0.93 8.74
C ARG A 569 -10.11 0.91 9.55
N ILE A 570 -10.12 1.62 10.68
CA ILE A 570 -11.32 1.82 11.50
C ILE A 570 -11.64 3.31 11.50
N LEU A 571 -12.59 3.67 10.66
CA LEU A 571 -12.95 5.05 10.40
C LEU A 571 -14.20 5.44 11.21
N ASP A 572 -14.18 6.62 11.81
CA ASP A 572 -15.36 7.20 12.46
C ASP A 572 -16.31 7.80 11.41
N ALA A 573 -17.59 7.43 11.49
CA ALA A 573 -18.58 7.87 10.51
C ALA A 573 -18.78 9.40 10.53
N ASP A 574 -18.59 10.05 11.68
CA ASP A 574 -18.67 11.51 11.78
C ASP A 574 -17.49 12.21 11.08
N ALA A 575 -16.31 11.57 11.00
CA ALA A 575 -15.18 12.09 10.22
C ALA A 575 -15.43 11.97 8.71
N ILE A 576 -15.99 10.83 8.26
CA ILE A 576 -16.42 10.66 6.86
C ILE A 576 -17.52 11.67 6.51
N ARG A 577 -18.49 11.89 7.42
CA ARG A 577 -19.53 12.90 7.26
C ARG A 577 -18.94 14.30 7.09
N ALA A 578 -18.00 14.69 7.95
CA ALA A 578 -17.38 16.01 7.89
C ALA A 578 -16.70 16.27 6.53
N ARG A 579 -16.09 15.23 5.93
CA ARG A 579 -15.50 15.29 4.58
C ARG A 579 -16.57 15.35 3.49
N ALA A 580 -17.63 14.55 3.60
CA ALA A 580 -18.76 14.59 2.67
C ALA A 580 -19.47 15.97 2.65
N GLU A 581 -19.63 16.59 3.83
CA GLU A 581 -20.26 17.89 4.01
C GLU A 581 -19.48 19.06 3.37
N ARG A 582 -18.20 18.86 3.00
CA ARG A 582 -17.44 19.80 2.17
C ARG A 582 -17.99 19.92 0.75
N ILE A 583 -18.67 18.87 0.28
CA ILE A 583 -19.28 18.79 -1.06
C ILE A 583 -20.79 19.00 -0.95
N LYS A 584 -21.43 18.25 -0.04
CA LYS A 584 -22.89 18.21 0.08
C LYS A 584 -23.31 17.80 1.48
N ASP A 585 -24.29 18.50 2.02
CA ASP A 585 -24.84 18.18 3.33
C ASP A 585 -25.73 16.94 3.32
N VAL A 586 -25.17 15.80 3.72
CA VAL A 586 -25.87 14.50 3.79
C VAL A 586 -26.52 14.25 5.16
N GLY A 587 -26.14 14.99 6.20
CA GLY A 587 -26.54 14.72 7.59
C GLY A 587 -25.93 13.44 8.16
N ALA A 588 -26.50 12.92 9.27
CA ALA A 588 -25.98 11.71 9.91
C ALA A 588 -25.97 10.51 8.95
N LEU A 589 -24.80 9.86 8.83
CA LEU A 589 -24.63 8.75 7.89
C LEU A 589 -25.51 7.56 8.27
N ARG A 590 -26.16 6.99 7.26
CA ARG A 590 -26.95 5.75 7.34
C ARG A 590 -26.20 4.60 6.70
N SER A 591 -25.61 4.76 5.51
CA SER A 591 -24.83 3.70 4.86
C SER A 591 -23.81 4.27 3.88
N ILE A 592 -22.79 3.47 3.55
CA ILE A 592 -21.84 3.74 2.46
C ILE A 592 -21.79 2.49 1.58
N GLN A 593 -22.08 2.64 0.29
CA GLN A 593 -22.33 1.52 -0.63
C GLN A 593 -21.44 1.59 -1.88
N PRO A 594 -20.69 0.54 -2.22
CA PRO A 594 -19.96 0.43 -3.49
C PRO A 594 -20.88 0.30 -4.72
N LEU A 595 -21.11 1.38 -5.45
CA LEU A 595 -21.96 1.35 -6.65
C LEU A 595 -21.28 0.75 -7.88
N ARG A 596 -19.95 0.77 -7.93
CA ARG A 596 -19.22 0.23 -9.07
C ARG A 596 -17.86 -0.27 -8.65
N ARG A 597 -17.48 -1.43 -9.17
CA ARG A 597 -16.17 -2.05 -9.04
C ARG A 597 -15.63 -2.43 -10.40
N ASP A 598 -14.31 -2.46 -10.54
CA ASP A 598 -13.69 -3.12 -11.68
C ASP A 598 -13.75 -4.65 -11.56
N ARG A 599 -13.29 -5.35 -12.60
CA ARG A 599 -13.28 -6.83 -12.65
C ARG A 599 -12.42 -7.47 -11.54
N THR A 600 -11.53 -6.70 -10.93
CA THR A 600 -10.68 -7.14 -9.82
C THR A 600 -11.27 -6.84 -8.44
N GLY A 601 -12.44 -6.18 -8.38
CA GLY A 601 -13.11 -5.79 -7.16
C GLY A 601 -12.73 -4.40 -6.65
N ARG A 602 -11.92 -3.61 -7.36
CA ARG A 602 -11.56 -2.24 -6.93
C ARG A 602 -12.77 -1.33 -7.06
N VAL A 603 -13.14 -0.65 -5.97
CA VAL A 603 -14.23 0.32 -5.94
C VAL A 603 -13.88 1.52 -6.82
N GLN A 604 -14.72 1.77 -7.82
CA GLN A 604 -14.65 2.92 -8.70
C GLN A 604 -15.64 4.01 -8.30
N THR A 605 -16.72 3.65 -7.59
CA THR A 605 -17.75 4.61 -7.16
C THR A 605 -18.41 4.17 -5.86
N LEU A 606 -18.62 5.13 -4.96
CA LEU A 606 -19.33 4.98 -3.69
C LEU A 606 -20.60 5.83 -3.68
N LEU A 607 -21.62 5.35 -2.97
CA LEU A 607 -22.80 6.12 -2.56
C LEU A 607 -22.78 6.28 -1.05
N VAL A 608 -22.67 7.52 -0.59
CA VAL A 608 -22.84 7.91 0.81
C VAL A 608 -24.30 8.26 1.01
N VAL A 609 -25.00 7.53 1.86
CA VAL A 609 -26.41 7.77 2.19
C VAL A 609 -26.49 8.35 3.60
N GLY A 610 -26.97 9.57 3.73
CA GLY A 610 -27.22 10.22 5.00
C GLY A 610 -28.70 10.37 5.32
N ALA A 611 -28.99 10.98 6.47
CA ALA A 611 -30.36 11.20 6.93
C ALA A 611 -31.11 12.28 6.13
N ARG A 612 -30.39 13.19 5.49
CA ARG A 612 -30.96 14.31 4.71
C ARG A 612 -30.84 14.10 3.21
N ASP A 613 -29.70 13.60 2.76
CA ASP A 613 -29.42 13.43 1.34
C ASP A 613 -28.39 12.31 1.10
N SER A 614 -28.08 12.05 -0.16
CA SER A 614 -27.03 11.16 -0.61
C SER A 614 -26.00 11.87 -1.50
N LEU A 615 -24.79 11.33 -1.52
CA LEU A 615 -23.65 11.82 -2.29
C LEU A 615 -22.98 10.65 -3.00
N GLN A 616 -22.87 10.74 -4.32
CA GLN A 616 -22.09 9.81 -5.14
C GLN A 616 -20.67 10.34 -5.31
N VAL A 617 -19.67 9.49 -5.08
CA VAL A 617 -18.25 9.82 -5.19
C VAL A 617 -17.56 8.82 -6.11
N SER A 618 -16.94 9.30 -7.18
CA SER A 618 -16.32 8.46 -8.21
C SER A 618 -14.83 8.78 -8.39
N GLY A 619 -14.05 7.73 -8.63
CA GLY A 619 -12.61 7.81 -8.86
C GLY A 619 -11.77 7.65 -7.60
N ASP A 620 -10.60 7.03 -7.77
CA ASP A 620 -9.70 6.64 -6.66
C ASP A 620 -9.37 7.81 -5.73
N GLY A 621 -9.04 8.98 -6.30
CA GLY A 621 -8.69 10.18 -5.54
C GLY A 621 -9.84 10.68 -4.69
N ALA A 622 -11.03 10.87 -5.28
CA ALA A 622 -12.19 11.37 -4.54
C ALA A 622 -12.68 10.39 -3.47
N ILE A 623 -12.60 9.07 -3.74
CA ILE A 623 -12.90 8.02 -2.75
C ILE A 623 -11.88 8.07 -1.59
N SER A 624 -10.59 8.24 -1.90
CA SER A 624 -9.54 8.41 -0.89
C SER A 624 -9.80 9.65 -0.05
N GLU A 625 -10.07 10.81 -0.66
CA GLU A 625 -10.39 12.06 0.04
C GLU A 625 -11.65 11.94 0.91
N LEU A 626 -12.64 11.15 0.51
CA LEU A 626 -13.84 10.93 1.31
C LEU A 626 -13.56 10.04 2.54
N LEU A 627 -12.94 8.88 2.32
CA LEU A 627 -12.79 7.86 3.36
C LEU A 627 -11.60 8.15 4.28
N SER A 628 -10.43 8.38 3.70
CA SER A 628 -9.16 8.47 4.42
C SER A 628 -8.12 9.23 3.56
N PRO A 629 -8.14 10.58 3.56
CA PRO A 629 -7.19 11.41 2.80
C PRO A 629 -5.74 11.03 3.06
N GLY A 630 -4.93 10.92 2.00
CA GLY A 630 -3.53 10.51 2.05
C GLY A 630 -3.23 9.12 2.64
N SER A 631 -4.26 8.40 3.12
CA SER A 631 -4.11 7.23 4.00
C SER A 631 -4.87 5.99 3.51
N LEU A 632 -5.83 6.15 2.60
CA LEU A 632 -6.45 5.02 1.92
C LEU A 632 -5.42 4.36 1.00
N ARG A 633 -5.07 3.11 1.30
CA ARG A 633 -3.97 2.41 0.62
C ARG A 633 -4.33 2.05 -0.82
N SER A 634 -5.54 1.59 -1.11
CA SER A 634 -5.97 1.24 -2.48
C SER A 634 -7.50 1.30 -2.63
N GLY A 635 -8.00 1.26 -3.87
CA GLY A 635 -9.42 1.05 -4.16
C GLY A 635 -9.91 -0.40 -3.99
N LEU A 636 -9.02 -1.37 -3.72
CA LEU A 636 -9.40 -2.78 -3.54
C LEU A 636 -9.73 -3.04 -2.07
N PHE A 637 -11.01 -2.88 -1.72
CA PHE A 637 -11.47 -3.10 -0.35
C PHE A 637 -12.94 -3.57 -0.25
N THR A 638 -13.28 -4.17 0.87
CA THR A 638 -14.64 -4.45 1.34
C THR A 638 -14.95 -3.62 2.59
N LEU A 639 -16.25 -3.41 2.84
CA LEU A 639 -16.74 -2.51 3.89
C LEU A 639 -17.51 -3.29 4.94
N GLN A 640 -17.16 -3.12 6.21
CA GLN A 640 -17.90 -3.64 7.34
C GLN A 640 -18.47 -2.46 8.17
N PRO A 641 -19.73 -2.06 7.92
CA PRO A 641 -20.37 -0.96 8.64
C PRO A 641 -20.76 -1.38 10.05
N ILE A 642 -20.56 -0.52 11.04
CA ILE A 642 -20.98 -0.73 12.44
C ILE A 642 -22.02 0.31 12.81
N TYR A 643 -23.20 -0.13 13.24
CA TYR A 643 -24.34 0.74 13.48
C TYR A 643 -24.57 1.02 14.97
N ALA A 644 -25.17 2.17 15.25
CA ALA A 644 -25.84 2.49 16.51
C ALA A 644 -27.30 2.82 16.17
N GLY A 645 -28.19 1.84 16.33
CA GLY A 645 -29.54 1.92 15.79
C GLY A 645 -29.52 2.06 14.26
N ARG A 646 -30.10 3.13 13.72
CA ARG A 646 -30.12 3.42 12.27
C ARG A 646 -28.94 4.29 11.79
N LYS A 647 -28.08 4.75 12.70
CA LYS A 647 -26.93 5.60 12.37
C LYS A 647 -25.69 4.73 12.16
N LEU A 648 -24.95 4.96 11.09
CA LEU A 648 -23.60 4.42 10.92
C LEU A 648 -22.67 5.10 11.95
N ARG A 649 -22.02 4.31 12.80
CA ARG A 649 -21.12 4.80 13.86
C ARG A 649 -19.65 4.69 13.43
N LYS A 650 -19.25 3.53 12.92
CA LYS A 650 -17.89 3.25 12.44
C LYS A 650 -17.95 2.48 11.13
N LEU A 651 -16.89 2.56 10.36
CA LEU A 651 -16.67 1.78 9.15
C LEU A 651 -15.32 1.08 9.27
N VAL A 652 -15.34 -0.25 9.32
CA VAL A 652 -14.11 -1.04 9.18
C VAL A 652 -13.90 -1.31 7.69
N VAL A 653 -12.73 -0.97 7.18
CA VAL A 653 -12.36 -1.14 5.77
C VAL A 653 -11.27 -2.21 5.70
N TRP A 654 -11.56 -3.29 4.99
CA TRP A 654 -10.65 -4.40 4.76
C TRP A 654 -10.11 -4.30 3.35
N GLY A 655 -8.81 -4.12 3.20
CA GLY A 655 -8.24 -3.81 1.90
C GLY A 655 -7.00 -4.59 1.54
N ALA A 656 -6.74 -4.61 0.24
CA ALA A 656 -5.61 -5.33 -0.36
C ALA A 656 -4.84 -4.46 -1.35
N GLY A 657 -3.53 -4.65 -1.40
CA GLY A 657 -2.64 -3.89 -2.27
C GLY A 657 -2.52 -2.41 -1.87
N THR A 658 -1.70 -1.68 -2.62
CA THR A 658 -1.44 -0.25 -2.44
C THR A 658 -1.33 0.45 -3.80
N GLY A 659 -2.02 1.59 -3.94
CA GLY A 659 -2.12 2.40 -5.15
C GLY A 659 -3.32 2.05 -6.02
N HIS A 660 -3.33 2.60 -7.23
CA HIS A 660 -4.43 2.50 -8.19
C HIS A 660 -4.48 1.16 -8.95
N GLY A 661 -3.48 0.28 -8.77
CA GLY A 661 -3.46 -1.05 -9.37
C GLY A 661 -3.21 -1.09 -10.89
N ARG A 662 -2.89 0.04 -11.54
CA ARG A 662 -2.65 0.11 -13.00
C ARG A 662 -1.16 -0.03 -13.31
N GLY A 663 -0.86 -0.64 -14.46
CA GLY A 663 0.50 -0.82 -14.96
C GLY A 663 1.35 -1.74 -14.08
N LEU A 664 2.59 -1.33 -13.84
CA LEU A 664 3.60 -2.16 -13.18
C LEU A 664 3.38 -2.25 -11.67
N CYS A 665 3.47 -3.46 -11.11
CA CYS A 665 3.50 -3.65 -9.67
C CYS A 665 4.95 -3.75 -9.17
N ILE A 666 5.37 -2.87 -8.26
CA ILE A 666 6.74 -2.89 -7.70
C ILE A 666 7.00 -4.18 -6.91
N ALA A 667 6.12 -4.54 -5.97
CA ALA A 667 6.30 -5.75 -5.18
C ALA A 667 6.40 -7.01 -6.06
N GLY A 668 5.64 -7.08 -7.16
CA GLY A 668 5.66 -8.23 -8.06
C GLY A 668 6.88 -8.22 -8.98
N THR A 669 7.32 -7.04 -9.41
CA THR A 669 8.61 -6.83 -10.10
C THR A 669 9.78 -7.33 -9.26
N LEU A 670 9.80 -7.01 -7.97
CA LEU A 670 10.81 -7.48 -7.03
C LEU A 670 10.80 -9.01 -6.90
N GLY A 671 9.61 -9.61 -6.73
CA GLY A 671 9.49 -11.07 -6.64
C GLY A 671 9.88 -11.80 -7.91
N GLN A 672 9.48 -11.29 -9.08
CA GLN A 672 9.86 -11.88 -10.36
C GLN A 672 11.37 -11.80 -10.60
N ALA A 673 11.98 -10.66 -10.28
CA ALA A 673 13.43 -10.51 -10.37
C ALA A 673 14.17 -11.40 -9.36
N HIS A 674 13.62 -11.56 -8.14
CA HIS A 674 14.16 -12.48 -7.13
C HIS A 674 14.12 -13.93 -7.61
N LEU A 675 13.09 -14.30 -8.38
CA LEU A 675 12.98 -15.62 -9.03
C LEU A 675 13.74 -15.72 -10.37
N GLY A 676 14.64 -14.76 -10.65
CA GLY A 676 15.61 -14.84 -11.76
C GLY A 676 15.06 -14.41 -13.13
N ARG A 677 13.89 -13.76 -13.18
CA ARG A 677 13.38 -13.19 -14.44
C ARG A 677 14.15 -11.92 -14.80
N ASP A 678 14.49 -11.81 -16.07
CA ASP A 678 15.11 -10.60 -16.62
C ASP A 678 14.09 -9.45 -16.78
N PHE A 679 14.60 -8.22 -16.91
CA PHE A 679 13.74 -7.03 -17.01
C PHE A 679 12.81 -7.06 -18.23
N VAL A 680 13.21 -7.72 -19.31
CA VAL A 680 12.38 -7.87 -20.52
C VAL A 680 11.16 -8.75 -20.25
N SER A 681 11.37 -9.87 -19.56
CA SER A 681 10.30 -10.79 -19.16
C SER A 681 9.36 -10.13 -18.18
N ILE A 682 9.88 -9.33 -17.24
CA ILE A 682 9.07 -8.58 -16.29
C ILE A 682 8.22 -7.51 -16.99
N LEU A 683 8.79 -6.73 -17.92
CA LEU A 683 8.03 -5.74 -18.70
C LEU A 683 6.93 -6.41 -19.54
N ARG A 684 7.24 -7.54 -20.19
CA ARG A 684 6.26 -8.32 -20.97
C ARG A 684 5.15 -8.93 -20.12
N HIS A 685 5.43 -9.23 -18.86
CA HIS A 685 4.42 -9.71 -17.93
C HIS A 685 3.35 -8.63 -17.65
N TYR A 686 3.77 -7.40 -17.34
CA TYR A 686 2.82 -6.33 -16.97
C TYR A 686 2.20 -5.59 -18.16
N PHE A 687 2.87 -5.54 -19.32
CA PHE A 687 2.41 -4.77 -20.48
C PHE A 687 2.08 -5.63 -21.71
N THR A 688 1.91 -6.94 -21.51
CA THR A 688 1.71 -7.99 -22.52
C THR A 688 2.97 -8.40 -23.31
N PRO A 689 2.98 -9.62 -23.90
CA PRO A 689 4.07 -10.06 -24.78
C PRO A 689 4.31 -9.16 -26.00
N GLN A 690 3.32 -8.35 -26.38
CA GLN A 690 3.36 -7.44 -27.54
C GLN A 690 3.95 -6.07 -27.19
N VAL A 691 4.36 -5.85 -25.93
CA VAL A 691 5.00 -4.60 -25.52
C VAL A 691 6.25 -4.34 -26.36
N ASN A 692 6.34 -3.12 -26.88
CA ASN A 692 7.44 -2.72 -27.74
C ASN A 692 8.59 -2.15 -26.90
N ILE A 693 9.68 -2.91 -26.77
CA ILE A 693 10.89 -2.49 -26.08
C ILE A 693 11.86 -1.96 -27.14
N LEU A 694 12.04 -0.65 -27.16
CA LEU A 694 12.84 0.09 -28.14
C LEU A 694 14.28 0.23 -27.65
N GLY A 695 15.25 0.19 -28.57
CA GLY A 695 16.68 0.38 -28.25
C GLY A 695 17.35 -0.82 -27.58
N TYR A 696 16.63 -1.94 -27.39
CA TYR A 696 17.17 -3.16 -26.80
C TYR A 696 17.56 -4.18 -27.88
N ALA A 697 18.81 -4.62 -27.84
CA ALA A 697 19.27 -5.80 -28.56
C ALA A 697 19.44 -6.95 -27.54
N PRO A 698 18.71 -8.07 -27.68
CA PRO A 698 18.88 -9.20 -26.76
C PRO A 698 20.31 -9.71 -26.84
N PRO A 699 20.93 -10.08 -25.71
CA PRO A 699 22.23 -10.73 -25.74
C PRO A 699 22.13 -11.99 -26.63
N PRO A 700 23.19 -12.36 -27.36
CA PRO A 700 23.19 -13.56 -28.18
C PRO A 700 22.77 -14.74 -27.32
N ALA A 701 21.82 -15.54 -27.81
CA ALA A 701 21.27 -16.67 -27.07
C ALA A 701 22.43 -17.52 -26.54
N ALA A 702 22.47 -17.74 -25.22
CA ALA A 702 23.45 -18.63 -24.63
C ALA A 702 23.41 -19.95 -25.43
N PRO A 703 24.57 -20.48 -25.88
CA PRO A 703 24.58 -21.69 -26.69
C PRO A 703 23.77 -22.73 -25.95
N ARG A 704 22.74 -23.29 -26.62
CA ARG A 704 21.88 -24.32 -26.05
C ARG A 704 22.81 -25.36 -25.45
N ARG A 705 22.87 -25.44 -24.12
CA ARG A 705 23.51 -26.59 -23.47
C ARG A 705 22.69 -27.77 -23.97
N ARG A 706 23.27 -28.55 -24.90
CA ARG A 706 22.74 -29.88 -25.22
C ARG A 706 22.55 -30.54 -23.87
N SER A 707 21.31 -30.88 -23.52
CA SER A 707 21.04 -31.73 -22.39
C SER A 707 21.81 -33.01 -22.64
N VAL A 708 23.00 -33.13 -22.05
CA VAL A 708 23.57 -34.44 -21.82
C VAL A 708 22.59 -35.05 -20.83
N LEU A 709 21.71 -35.91 -21.33
CA LEU A 709 21.08 -36.94 -20.53
C LEU A 709 22.25 -37.71 -19.90
N ARG A 710 22.70 -37.24 -18.74
CA ARG A 710 23.48 -38.09 -17.84
C ARG A 710 22.46 -39.14 -17.39
N GLY A 711 22.67 -40.36 -17.86
CA GLY A 711 21.96 -41.53 -17.35
C GLY A 711 21.98 -41.52 -15.82
N ALA A 712 20.95 -42.12 -15.24
CA ALA A 712 20.76 -42.22 -13.80
C ALA A 712 22.10 -42.52 -13.07
N PRO A 713 22.42 -41.81 -11.98
CA PRO A 713 23.60 -42.15 -11.19
C PRO A 713 23.46 -43.59 -10.68
N PRO A 714 24.53 -44.41 -10.68
CA PRO A 714 24.49 -45.71 -10.04
C PRO A 714 24.20 -45.53 -8.55
N ALA A 715 23.40 -46.45 -8.00
CA ALA A 715 23.00 -46.47 -6.60
C ALA A 715 24.22 -46.34 -5.68
N ALA A 716 24.11 -45.47 -4.67
CA ALA A 716 25.13 -45.29 -3.65
C ALA A 716 25.36 -46.62 -2.89
N PRO A 717 26.62 -47.01 -2.61
CA PRO A 717 26.89 -48.17 -1.78
C PRO A 717 26.41 -47.90 -0.34
N ALA A 718 25.82 -48.94 0.27
CA ALA A 718 25.30 -48.90 1.63
C ALA A 718 26.37 -48.44 2.63
N ALA A 719 26.00 -47.51 3.51
CA ALA A 719 26.86 -47.04 4.59
C ALA A 719 27.22 -48.20 5.54
N PRO A 720 28.49 -48.35 5.95
CA PRO A 720 28.89 -49.35 6.93
C PRO A 720 28.30 -49.02 8.32
N PRO A 721 28.03 -50.04 9.16
CA PRO A 721 27.40 -49.83 10.46
C PRO A 721 28.28 -48.99 11.38
N VAL A 722 27.69 -47.96 11.98
CA VAL A 722 28.31 -47.10 12.98
C VAL A 722 28.71 -47.95 14.20
N ARG A 723 30.02 -48.16 14.38
CA ARG A 723 30.57 -48.74 15.61
C ARG A 723 30.37 -47.75 16.76
N ARG A 724 29.60 -48.17 17.78
CA ARG A 724 29.46 -47.45 19.05
C ARG A 724 30.86 -47.20 19.67
N PRO A 725 31.15 -46.00 20.21
CA PRO A 725 32.39 -45.78 20.94
C PRO A 725 32.41 -46.62 22.22
N ARG A 726 33.46 -47.43 22.37
CA ARG A 726 33.76 -48.19 23.60
C ARG A 726 34.05 -47.21 24.74
N ARG A 727 33.33 -47.35 25.86
CA ARG A 727 33.71 -46.78 27.16
C ARG A 727 35.14 -47.24 27.48
N ARG A 728 36.08 -46.31 27.60
CA ARG A 728 37.35 -46.55 28.29
C ARG A 728 37.06 -46.51 29.79
N VAL A 729 37.10 -47.70 30.41
CA VAL A 729 37.30 -47.91 31.84
C VAL A 729 38.80 -48.10 32.01
N HIS A 730 39.45 -47.33 32.89
CA HIS A 730 40.73 -47.72 33.45
C HIS A 730 40.48 -48.70 34.62
N PRO A 731 41.23 -49.81 34.73
CA PRO A 731 41.07 -50.80 35.79
C PRO A 731 41.96 -50.45 37.01
N PRO A 732 41.78 -51.08 38.18
CA PRO A 732 42.89 -51.33 39.08
C PRO A 732 43.52 -52.68 38.74
N GLY A 733 44.83 -52.70 38.48
CA GLY A 733 45.62 -53.90 38.24
C GLY A 733 45.96 -54.12 36.78
#